data_AF-A0A1E1XAI8-F1
#
_entry.id   AF-A0A1E1XAI8-F1
#
_cell.length_a   1.000
_cell.length_b   1.000
_cell.length_c   1.000
_cell.angle_alpha   90.00
_cell.angle_beta   90.00
_cell.angle_gamma   90.00
#
_symmetry.space_group_name_H-M   'P 1'
#
loop_
_entity.id
_entity.type
_entity.pdbx_description
1 polymer ?
#
loop_
_entity_poly.entity_id
_entity_poly.type
_entity_poly.pdbx_seq_one_letter_code
_entity_poly.pdbx_strand_id
1 'polypeptide(L)'
;LTTKIRFIDVIKTIKDHAFVASEYPVILSIENHCTLPQQRKMANLFQEVFGEMLLTQPIERDGMKMPSPEQLKWKIIIKHKKLPEGTDDKVIVNRSDEGGQETDVSNAVKNGILYLEDPVDKEWRAHFFMLTQNRMYYAEEQQMQDEEEEGDGTELQEQREGVPNEELHFGEKWFHGKLAGGRLKAQELLQQHAHLGDGTFLVRESDTFVGDYSLSFWRQGKVNHCRIKSKQERGQTKYYLIDTVAFDTLYNLISHYQTHPLRSQEFYMYLNEPVPQPNKHEGKEWYHANMTRTQAEELLKRVKYDGTFLVRPSEKEDNCFAISFRAENKLKHCRIKQEGRLFVIGTAQFESLVELVNYYEKHPLYRKVKLKYPVNEDIIRRIGTDPEDSPLHVGGPAGTYMDPDSFSGAFRATVKALYDYRAQRDDELSFCKHAIITNVVRLDGGWWRGNYGGKRQHWFPANFVEVLETQDASDDGSGDAMPLGTLQKGSIDIAGCTVDILQNWAGRGRDCVFRIVSPTQLVPIEIAAPSREEMQDWVLKIRETAQSANDMIQQRREMERSLRLAKELSNLIIYCRSVQFCPERIGNFTEMSSFPETKVEKWMSPQHCSFFLKYHRLQFSRVYPKGSRIDSSNYDPVHLWNCGCQMVALNYQTPDRPMQLNQGRFLQNGRCGYVLRPDFMHDDGFDPYDRTTLKSVHPITLSIKVIAARHLMKSGRGIVSPFVEIEIVGADYDNCRYKTGTIPDNGLNPVWNEAFMFDICNPSVALLRFVVQDEDMFGDPNFLGQVTYPVCCLRTGYRSIPLKNEYSEELELASLLVQLETHATKEEDEAYVCIQRLRDESRELGRALEESERRGDIQQAQALRQQLTTTQEQLHTKREERRLQLERSQPA
;
A
#
# COMPACT_ATOMS: atom_id res chain seq x y z
N LEU A 1 -2.05 9.55 -14.33
CA LEU A 1 -2.66 10.26 -13.19
C LEU A 1 -1.97 9.92 -11.87
N THR A 2 -1.42 8.71 -11.71
CA THR A 2 -0.35 8.47 -10.73
C THR A 2 0.79 9.49 -10.88
N THR A 3 1.39 9.88 -9.75
CA THR A 3 2.60 10.70 -9.70
C THR A 3 3.82 9.92 -10.23
N LYS A 4 4.86 10.65 -10.64
CA LYS A 4 6.14 10.06 -11.04
C LYS A 4 7.17 10.27 -9.93
N ILE A 5 7.90 9.22 -9.59
CA ILE A 5 9.05 9.23 -8.68
C ILE A 5 10.30 8.83 -9.46
N ARG A 6 11.50 9.26 -9.04
CA ARG A 6 12.73 8.97 -9.80
C ARG A 6 13.20 7.55 -9.48
N PHE A 7 13.63 6.82 -10.51
CA PHE A 7 14.14 5.46 -10.36
C PHE A 7 15.30 5.37 -9.34
N ILE A 8 16.18 6.37 -9.32
CA ILE A 8 17.30 6.46 -8.35
C ILE A 8 16.83 6.56 -6.90
N ASP A 9 15.73 7.28 -6.63
CA ASP A 9 15.18 7.38 -5.27
C ASP A 9 14.62 6.02 -4.84
N VAL A 10 13.87 5.37 -5.74
CA VAL A 10 13.27 4.05 -5.50
C VAL A 10 14.32 2.99 -5.18
N ILE A 11 15.42 2.91 -5.93
CA ILE A 11 16.45 1.90 -5.64
C ILE A 11 17.26 2.21 -4.38
N LYS A 12 17.42 3.48 -3.99
CA LYS A 12 17.98 3.85 -2.68
C LYS A 12 17.05 3.42 -1.55
N THR A 13 15.76 3.78 -1.61
CA THR A 13 14.74 3.30 -0.67
C THR A 13 14.66 1.77 -0.59
N ILE A 14 14.88 1.05 -1.70
CA ILE A 14 15.00 -0.42 -1.68
C ILE A 14 16.27 -0.86 -0.94
N LYS A 15 17.45 -0.26 -1.21
CA LYS A 15 18.69 -0.58 -0.48
C LYS A 15 18.52 -0.41 1.03
N ASP A 16 17.93 0.70 1.44
CA ASP A 16 17.82 1.13 2.84
C ASP A 16 16.79 0.31 3.63
N HIS A 17 15.86 -0.39 2.95
CA HIS A 17 14.77 -1.14 3.61
C HIS A 17 14.65 -2.62 3.24
N ALA A 18 15.31 -3.10 2.17
CA ALA A 18 15.14 -4.47 1.63
C ALA A 18 15.26 -5.56 2.70
N PHE A 19 16.22 -5.41 3.62
CA PHE A 19 16.58 -6.43 4.59
C PHE A 19 16.27 -6.06 6.05
N VAL A 20 15.57 -4.93 6.29
CA VAL A 20 15.24 -4.47 7.66
C VAL A 20 14.28 -5.42 8.39
N ALA A 21 13.45 -6.15 7.65
CA ALA A 21 12.50 -7.12 8.22
C ALA A 21 12.90 -8.59 8.02
N SER A 22 13.96 -8.87 7.23
CA SER A 22 14.36 -10.23 6.84
C SER A 22 15.73 -10.23 6.18
N GLU A 23 16.58 -11.20 6.49
CA GLU A 23 17.85 -11.41 5.77
C GLU A 23 17.65 -12.02 4.37
N TYR A 24 16.46 -12.57 4.07
CA TYR A 24 16.21 -13.35 2.85
C TYR A 24 16.07 -12.49 1.58
N PRO A 25 16.33 -13.08 0.39
CA PRO A 25 16.46 -12.33 -0.87
C PRO A 25 15.22 -11.51 -1.28
N VAL A 26 15.46 -10.43 -2.02
CA VAL A 26 14.41 -9.56 -2.57
C VAL A 26 14.38 -9.64 -4.10
N ILE A 27 13.26 -10.06 -4.68
CA ILE A 27 13.12 -10.20 -6.14
C ILE A 27 12.42 -8.98 -6.76
N LEU A 28 13.18 -8.19 -7.53
CA LEU A 28 12.66 -7.00 -8.21
C LEU A 28 12.07 -7.35 -9.58
N SER A 29 10.74 -7.42 -9.67
CA SER A 29 10.01 -7.68 -10.92
C SER A 29 9.90 -6.43 -11.80
N ILE A 30 10.88 -6.20 -12.67
CA ILE A 30 10.94 -5.01 -13.52
C ILE A 30 9.98 -5.11 -14.72
N GLU A 31 8.96 -4.27 -14.74
CA GLU A 31 8.17 -3.95 -15.92
C GLU A 31 8.77 -2.72 -16.61
N ASN A 32 9.26 -2.90 -17.84
CA ASN A 32 10.19 -1.97 -18.47
C ASN A 32 9.63 -1.40 -19.78
N HIS A 33 9.60 -0.07 -19.86
CA HIS A 33 9.19 0.68 -21.06
C HIS A 33 10.25 1.72 -21.48
N CYS A 34 11.44 1.67 -20.87
CA CYS A 34 12.52 2.64 -21.07
C CYS A 34 13.25 2.42 -22.40
N THR A 35 13.87 3.48 -22.95
CA THR A 35 14.72 3.38 -24.15
C THR A 35 16.04 2.67 -23.83
N LEU A 36 16.73 2.10 -24.83
CA LEU A 36 18.00 1.37 -24.60
C LEU A 36 19.04 2.18 -23.79
N PRO A 37 19.28 3.49 -24.04
CA PRO A 37 20.19 4.29 -23.19
C PRO A 37 19.70 4.46 -21.74
N GLN A 38 18.39 4.54 -21.52
CA GLN A 38 17.82 4.57 -20.17
C GLN A 38 17.96 3.21 -19.47
N GLN A 39 17.80 2.09 -20.20
CA GLN A 39 18.02 0.74 -19.65
C GLN A 39 19.47 0.50 -19.26
N ARG A 40 20.44 1.02 -20.04
CA ARG A 40 21.85 1.08 -19.64
C ARG A 40 22.03 1.83 -18.33
N LYS A 41 21.52 3.07 -18.25
CA LYS A 41 21.59 3.84 -17.01
C LYS A 41 20.88 3.14 -15.83
N MET A 42 19.81 2.39 -16.05
CA MET A 42 19.20 1.55 -15.00
C MET A 42 20.13 0.41 -14.54
N ALA A 43 20.83 -0.26 -15.46
CA ALA A 43 21.78 -1.33 -15.12
C ALA A 43 22.97 -0.79 -14.31
N ASN A 44 23.61 0.28 -14.77
CA ASN A 44 24.71 0.93 -14.06
C ASN A 44 24.26 1.41 -12.67
N LEU A 45 23.09 2.06 -12.57
CA LEU A 45 22.53 2.51 -11.29
C LEU A 45 22.17 1.35 -10.35
N PHE A 46 21.72 0.19 -10.86
CA PHE A 46 21.53 -1.00 -10.03
C PHE A 46 22.86 -1.49 -9.45
N GLN A 47 23.93 -1.53 -10.24
CA GLN A 47 25.26 -1.94 -9.80
C GLN A 47 25.85 -0.93 -8.79
N GLU A 48 25.79 0.37 -9.10
CA GLU A 48 26.27 1.47 -8.25
C GLU A 48 25.56 1.50 -6.89
N VAL A 49 24.23 1.42 -6.86
CA VAL A 49 23.48 1.59 -5.61
C VAL A 49 23.49 0.32 -4.77
N PHE A 50 23.22 -0.86 -5.36
CA PHE A 50 23.13 -2.10 -4.59
C PHE A 50 24.49 -2.74 -4.33
N GLY A 51 25.51 -2.52 -5.17
CA GLY A 51 26.84 -3.11 -5.02
C GLY A 51 26.77 -4.63 -4.84
N GLU A 52 27.42 -5.15 -3.79
CA GLU A 52 27.43 -6.57 -3.46
C GLU A 52 26.05 -7.17 -3.11
N MET A 53 25.04 -6.35 -2.80
CA MET A 53 23.67 -6.85 -2.64
C MET A 53 23.09 -7.33 -3.97
N LEU A 54 23.56 -6.81 -5.12
CA LEU A 54 23.04 -7.23 -6.42
C LEU A 54 23.55 -8.62 -6.82
N LEU A 55 22.63 -9.53 -7.16
CA LEU A 55 23.02 -10.83 -7.71
C LEU A 55 23.40 -10.70 -9.19
N THR A 56 24.71 -10.70 -9.48
CA THR A 56 25.29 -10.56 -10.83
C THR A 56 25.79 -11.87 -11.44
N GLN A 57 25.86 -12.97 -10.67
CA GLN A 57 26.32 -14.29 -11.11
C GLN A 57 25.52 -15.41 -10.41
N PRO A 58 25.51 -16.65 -10.95
CA PRO A 58 25.00 -17.83 -10.22
C PRO A 58 25.81 -18.11 -8.95
N ILE A 59 25.15 -18.62 -7.90
CA ILE A 59 25.77 -19.08 -6.64
C ILE A 59 26.55 -20.39 -6.84
N GLU A 60 25.99 -21.30 -7.65
CA GLU A 60 26.60 -22.55 -8.08
C GLU A 60 26.65 -22.51 -9.62
N ARG A 61 27.85 -22.58 -10.24
CA ARG A 61 27.99 -22.46 -11.71
C ARG A 61 27.31 -23.59 -12.45
N ASP A 62 27.55 -24.84 -12.02
CA ASP A 62 26.91 -26.06 -12.55
C ASP A 62 25.66 -26.48 -11.76
N GLY A 63 25.05 -25.53 -11.03
CA GLY A 63 23.89 -25.80 -10.18
C GLY A 63 22.68 -26.24 -10.99
N MET A 64 22.19 -27.47 -10.79
CA MET A 64 21.04 -28.03 -11.51
C MET A 64 19.66 -27.64 -10.91
N LYS A 65 19.63 -26.63 -10.04
CA LYS A 65 18.46 -26.24 -9.23
C LYS A 65 18.53 -24.77 -8.82
N MET A 66 17.38 -24.20 -8.45
CA MET A 66 17.34 -22.92 -7.74
C MET A 66 18.07 -23.03 -6.39
N PRO A 67 18.92 -22.04 -6.01
CA PRO A 67 19.45 -21.96 -4.66
C PRO A 67 18.35 -21.75 -3.61
N SER A 68 18.61 -22.17 -2.38
CA SER A 68 17.74 -21.89 -1.24
C SER A 68 17.74 -20.40 -0.86
N PRO A 69 16.70 -19.89 -0.16
CA PRO A 69 16.71 -18.53 0.39
C PRO A 69 17.92 -18.25 1.29
N GLU A 70 18.40 -19.26 2.03
CA GLU A 70 19.58 -19.16 2.89
C GLU A 70 20.87 -18.86 2.09
N GLN A 71 21.06 -19.54 0.95
CA GLN A 71 22.18 -19.28 0.01
C GLN A 71 22.08 -17.93 -0.71
N LEU A 72 20.95 -17.24 -0.59
CA LEU A 72 20.64 -15.97 -1.27
C LEU A 72 20.38 -14.83 -0.27
N LYS A 73 20.74 -15.01 1.02
CA LYS A 73 20.63 -13.95 2.02
C LYS A 73 21.39 -12.69 1.58
N TRP A 74 20.79 -11.54 1.89
CA TRP A 74 21.27 -10.19 1.52
C TRP A 74 21.38 -9.95 -0.01
N LYS A 75 20.78 -10.81 -0.86
CA LYS A 75 20.80 -10.66 -2.32
C LYS A 75 19.50 -10.11 -2.92
N ILE A 76 19.67 -9.13 -3.80
CA ILE A 76 18.64 -8.50 -4.62
C ILE A 76 18.72 -9.12 -6.02
N ILE A 77 17.64 -9.73 -6.46
CA ILE A 77 17.56 -10.52 -7.70
C ILE A 77 16.69 -9.77 -8.72
N ILE A 78 17.23 -9.46 -9.89
CA ILE A 78 16.47 -8.77 -10.94
C ILE A 78 15.68 -9.79 -11.77
N LYS A 79 14.35 -9.64 -11.78
CA LYS A 79 13.44 -10.40 -12.64
C LYS A 79 13.06 -9.54 -13.84
N HIS A 80 13.54 -9.92 -15.02
CA HIS A 80 13.19 -9.28 -16.28
C HIS A 80 13.31 -10.28 -17.45
N LYS A 81 13.15 -9.82 -18.69
CA LYS A 81 13.53 -10.59 -19.88
C LYS A 81 15.06 -10.60 -20.00
N LYS A 82 15.62 -11.67 -20.57
CA LYS A 82 17.05 -11.84 -20.89
C LYS A 82 17.18 -12.04 -22.41
N LEU A 83 18.18 -11.42 -23.03
CA LEU A 83 18.57 -11.67 -24.42
C LEU A 83 19.00 -13.15 -24.58
N PRO A 84 18.81 -13.76 -25.75
CA PRO A 84 19.45 -15.01 -26.10
C PRO A 84 20.98 -14.91 -26.03
N GLU A 85 21.62 -15.85 -25.34
CA GLU A 85 23.08 -15.98 -25.36
C GLU A 85 23.51 -16.88 -26.53
N GLY A 86 24.68 -16.56 -27.11
CA GLY A 86 24.95 -16.70 -28.55
C GLY A 86 25.32 -18.08 -29.10
N THR A 87 24.79 -19.17 -28.54
CA THR A 87 24.97 -20.54 -29.07
C THR A 87 23.71 -21.40 -28.93
N ASP A 88 23.19 -21.57 -27.72
CA ASP A 88 22.19 -22.63 -27.45
C ASP A 88 20.75 -22.29 -27.86
N ASP A 89 20.32 -21.03 -27.70
CA ASP A 89 18.93 -20.58 -27.98
C ASP A 89 18.52 -20.66 -29.47
N LYS A 90 19.39 -21.20 -30.35
CA LYS A 90 19.10 -21.50 -31.77
C LYS A 90 19.10 -22.99 -32.11
N VAL A 91 19.50 -23.91 -31.23
CA VAL A 91 19.72 -25.33 -31.56
C VAL A 91 18.76 -26.26 -30.80
N ILE A 92 17.56 -26.46 -31.36
CA ILE A 92 16.71 -27.62 -31.03
C ILE A 92 16.70 -28.60 -32.21
N VAL A 93 17.88 -28.99 -32.69
CA VAL A 93 18.10 -30.20 -33.52
C VAL A 93 19.47 -30.83 -33.20
N ASN A 94 19.44 -31.92 -32.43
CA ASN A 94 20.44 -33.01 -32.35
C ASN A 94 21.89 -32.75 -31.83
N ARG A 95 22.23 -33.55 -30.81
CA ARG A 95 23.53 -34.24 -30.53
C ARG A 95 24.67 -33.52 -29.78
N SER A 96 24.67 -33.79 -28.47
CA SER A 96 25.70 -34.55 -27.71
C SER A 96 27.16 -34.09 -27.63
N ASP A 97 27.59 -34.02 -26.37
CA ASP A 97 28.91 -34.31 -25.77
C ASP A 97 29.92 -33.18 -25.48
N GLU A 98 30.42 -33.26 -24.25
CA GLU A 98 31.67 -32.74 -23.65
C GLU A 98 32.05 -31.24 -23.73
N GLY A 99 32.29 -30.63 -22.54
CA GLY A 99 33.67 -30.21 -22.30
C GLY A 99 34.02 -28.95 -21.51
N GLY A 100 33.08 -28.04 -21.17
CA GLY A 100 33.34 -26.90 -20.26
C GLY A 100 34.43 -25.88 -20.67
N GLN A 101 34.62 -24.84 -19.84
CA GLN A 101 35.89 -24.13 -19.58
C GLN A 101 35.71 -22.90 -18.67
N GLU A 102 36.62 -22.73 -17.70
CA GLU A 102 36.92 -21.40 -17.14
C GLU A 102 37.80 -20.60 -18.12
N THR A 103 37.87 -19.28 -17.98
CA THR A 103 38.77 -18.43 -18.78
C THR A 103 40.21 -18.50 -18.28
N ASP A 104 40.80 -19.68 -18.43
CA ASP A 104 42.23 -19.93 -18.30
C ASP A 104 43.03 -19.31 -19.47
N VAL A 105 44.35 -19.17 -19.30
CA VAL A 105 45.30 -18.60 -20.27
C VAL A 105 45.31 -19.37 -21.59
N SER A 106 44.85 -20.63 -21.59
CA SER A 106 44.61 -21.46 -22.78
C SER A 106 43.59 -20.89 -23.79
N ASN A 107 42.75 -19.91 -23.40
CA ASN A 107 41.74 -19.29 -24.28
C ASN A 107 42.19 -18.00 -25.02
N ALA A 108 43.48 -17.71 -25.06
CA ALA A 108 44.04 -16.63 -25.88
C ALA A 108 44.07 -17.01 -27.38
N VAL A 109 43.66 -16.09 -28.26
CA VAL A 109 43.79 -16.23 -29.72
C VAL A 109 45.26 -16.21 -30.15
N LYS A 110 46.09 -15.42 -29.46
CA LYS A 110 47.55 -15.48 -29.46
C LYS A 110 48.09 -14.79 -28.19
N ASN A 111 49.20 -15.25 -27.63
CA ASN A 111 49.90 -14.59 -26.53
C ASN A 111 51.42 -14.60 -26.78
N GLY A 112 52.17 -13.75 -26.08
CA GLY A 112 53.63 -13.67 -26.21
C GLY A 112 54.22 -12.33 -25.77
N ILE A 113 55.55 -12.23 -25.79
CA ILE A 113 56.26 -10.98 -25.49
C ILE A 113 56.37 -10.14 -26.75
N LEU A 114 55.87 -8.90 -26.69
CA LEU A 114 56.10 -7.86 -27.68
C LEU A 114 56.73 -6.65 -26.98
N TYR A 115 57.27 -5.72 -27.77
CA TYR A 115 58.01 -4.57 -27.25
C TYR A 115 57.29 -3.28 -27.61
N LEU A 116 57.27 -2.34 -26.67
CA LEU A 116 56.81 -0.96 -26.84
C LEU A 116 57.97 0.00 -26.61
N GLU A 117 58.05 1.09 -27.38
CA GLU A 117 59.00 2.17 -27.13
C GLU A 117 58.54 3.00 -25.93
N ASP A 118 59.39 3.15 -24.90
CA ASP A 118 59.13 4.09 -23.83
C ASP A 118 59.16 5.53 -24.40
N PRO A 119 58.14 6.36 -24.13
CA PRO A 119 58.04 7.67 -24.75
C PRO A 119 59.11 8.67 -24.30
N VAL A 120 59.76 8.42 -23.15
CA VAL A 120 60.70 9.33 -22.48
C VAL A 120 62.15 9.04 -22.89
N ASP A 121 62.63 7.80 -22.75
CA ASP A 121 64.04 7.44 -22.99
C ASP A 121 64.32 6.85 -24.38
N LYS A 122 63.27 6.42 -25.09
CA LYS A 122 63.32 5.78 -26.43
C LYS A 122 63.93 4.39 -26.45
N GLU A 123 63.86 3.66 -25.34
CA GLU A 123 64.19 2.24 -25.27
C GLU A 123 62.95 1.34 -25.46
N TRP A 124 63.15 0.18 -26.10
CA TRP A 124 62.06 -0.76 -26.42
C TRP A 124 61.88 -1.80 -25.30
N ARG A 125 60.93 -1.54 -24.40
CA ARG A 125 60.67 -2.32 -23.19
C ARG A 125 59.74 -3.50 -23.46
N ALA A 126 60.10 -4.67 -22.93
CA ALA A 126 59.33 -5.89 -23.07
C ALA A 126 58.04 -5.84 -22.24
N HIS A 127 56.92 -6.19 -22.86
CA HIS A 127 55.61 -6.29 -22.23
C HIS A 127 55.00 -7.66 -22.57
N PHE A 128 54.28 -8.27 -21.63
CA PHE A 128 53.50 -9.47 -21.93
C PHE A 128 52.20 -9.08 -22.64
N PHE A 129 51.96 -9.58 -23.85
CA PHE A 129 50.75 -9.32 -24.64
C PHE A 129 49.86 -10.57 -24.75
N MET A 130 48.55 -10.36 -24.64
CA MET A 130 47.53 -11.41 -24.80
C MET A 130 46.37 -10.91 -25.68
N LEU A 131 46.20 -11.48 -26.87
CA LEU A 131 45.04 -11.28 -27.74
C LEU A 131 43.92 -12.27 -27.37
N THR A 132 42.73 -11.74 -27.09
CA THR A 132 41.48 -12.50 -26.89
C THR A 132 40.50 -12.21 -28.02
N GLN A 133 39.34 -12.88 -28.03
CA GLN A 133 38.33 -12.74 -29.09
C GLN A 133 37.78 -11.31 -29.31
N ASN A 134 37.97 -10.36 -28.37
CA ASN A 134 37.49 -8.97 -28.51
C ASN A 134 38.51 -7.89 -28.11
N ARG A 135 39.53 -8.22 -27.29
CA ARG A 135 40.52 -7.25 -26.76
C ARG A 135 41.93 -7.83 -26.72
N MET A 136 42.93 -6.97 -26.80
CA MET A 136 44.32 -7.34 -26.53
C MET A 136 44.84 -6.60 -25.30
N TYR A 137 45.43 -7.32 -24.34
CA TYR A 137 45.89 -6.82 -23.05
C TYR A 137 47.42 -6.77 -23.00
N TYR A 138 47.99 -5.83 -22.24
CA TYR A 138 49.44 -5.78 -21.99
C TYR A 138 49.79 -5.35 -20.55
N ALA A 139 50.96 -5.77 -20.06
CA ALA A 139 51.38 -5.67 -18.66
C ALA A 139 52.86 -5.26 -18.44
N GLU A 140 53.13 -4.65 -17.28
CA GLU A 140 54.46 -4.38 -16.70
C GLU A 140 54.52 -4.91 -15.24
N GLU A 141 55.71 -4.91 -14.63
CA GLU A 141 55.96 -5.45 -13.29
C GLU A 141 55.67 -4.44 -12.16
N GLN A 142 55.55 -4.89 -10.90
CA GLN A 142 54.59 -4.34 -9.91
C GLN A 142 55.20 -3.68 -8.65
N GLN A 143 54.45 -2.76 -8.00
CA GLN A 143 54.09 -2.75 -6.54
C GLN A 143 53.14 -1.58 -6.14
N MET A 144 52.65 -1.53 -4.88
CA MET A 144 51.41 -0.85 -4.41
C MET A 144 51.57 0.04 -3.12
N GLN A 145 50.45 0.49 -2.51
CA GLN A 145 50.17 1.13 -1.18
C GLN A 145 49.77 2.65 -1.16
N ASP A 146 49.08 3.32 -0.19
CA ASP A 146 47.97 3.12 0.83
C ASP A 146 47.78 4.49 1.64
N GLU A 147 46.86 4.88 2.57
CA GLU A 147 45.60 4.42 3.27
C GLU A 147 44.86 5.63 4.01
N GLU A 148 43.73 5.41 4.74
CA GLU A 148 43.00 6.29 5.76
C GLU A 148 42.35 7.67 5.35
N GLU A 149 41.70 8.51 6.21
CA GLU A 149 40.36 8.51 6.93
C GLU A 149 39.90 10.00 7.22
N GLU A 150 38.98 10.53 8.09
CA GLU A 150 38.17 10.13 9.29
C GLU A 150 36.98 11.13 9.63
N GLY A 151 35.91 10.70 10.36
CA GLY A 151 35.01 11.46 11.31
C GLY A 151 33.94 12.50 10.83
N ASP A 152 32.99 13.07 11.62
CA ASP A 152 32.13 12.64 12.77
C ASP A 152 30.95 13.66 13.09
N GLY A 153 29.89 13.25 13.85
CA GLY A 153 28.98 14.11 14.68
C GLY A 153 27.50 14.34 14.24
N THR A 154 26.42 14.67 15.01
CA THR A 154 25.91 14.63 16.45
C THR A 154 25.13 15.94 16.85
N GLU A 155 24.03 16.02 17.64
CA GLU A 155 22.95 15.10 18.10
C GLU A 155 21.72 15.85 18.78
N LEU A 156 20.55 15.16 19.00
CA LEU A 156 19.47 15.36 20.06
C LEU A 156 18.54 16.64 20.12
N GLN A 157 17.31 16.73 20.72
CA GLN A 157 16.25 15.77 21.22
C GLN A 157 14.89 16.46 21.71
N GLU A 158 13.71 15.79 21.56
CA GLU A 158 12.35 15.84 22.26
C GLU A 158 11.53 17.15 22.60
N GLN A 159 10.28 17.15 23.15
CA GLN A 159 8.95 16.49 22.90
C GLN A 159 7.82 16.95 23.93
N ARG A 160 6.50 16.71 23.66
CA ARG A 160 5.32 16.48 24.59
C ARG A 160 4.16 17.51 24.78
N GLU A 161 3.06 17.03 25.40
CA GLU A 161 1.66 17.57 25.54
C GLU A 161 1.26 17.96 27.00
N GLY A 162 0.00 18.16 27.48
CA GLY A 162 -1.40 17.94 27.02
C GLY A 162 -2.46 18.47 28.05
N VAL A 163 -3.79 18.28 27.88
CA VAL A 163 -4.88 18.97 28.68
C VAL A 163 -6.14 18.11 29.04
N PRO A 164 -6.81 18.26 30.23
CA PRO A 164 -7.91 17.37 30.70
C PRO A 164 -9.23 17.99 31.28
N ASN A 165 -10.28 17.14 31.41
CA ASN A 165 -11.40 17.10 32.41
C ASN A 165 -12.16 18.38 32.91
N GLU A 166 -13.25 18.84 32.26
CA GLU A 166 -14.21 19.83 32.85
C GLU A 166 -15.73 19.61 32.61
N GLU A 167 -16.19 18.54 31.94
CA GLU A 167 -17.49 18.53 31.22
C GLU A 167 -18.78 18.08 31.98
N LEU A 168 -18.93 18.33 33.30
CA LEU A 168 -20.08 17.78 34.05
C LEU A 168 -21.40 18.56 33.97
N HIS A 169 -21.39 19.86 33.64
CA HIS A 169 -22.57 20.72 33.81
C HIS A 169 -23.50 20.82 32.59
N PHE A 170 -23.12 20.21 31.46
CA PHE A 170 -23.93 20.20 30.24
C PHE A 170 -25.24 19.40 30.39
N GLY A 171 -25.32 18.50 31.38
CA GLY A 171 -26.41 17.53 31.59
C GLY A 171 -27.83 18.09 31.75
N GLU A 172 -28.00 19.39 31.91
CA GLU A 172 -29.15 19.96 32.63
C GLU A 172 -30.13 20.79 31.80
N LYS A 173 -31.43 20.66 32.08
CA LYS A 173 -32.50 21.41 31.38
C LYS A 173 -32.36 22.93 31.53
N TRP A 174 -31.90 23.41 32.69
CA TRP A 174 -31.65 24.82 32.95
C TRP A 174 -30.39 25.36 32.28
N PHE A 175 -29.47 24.50 31.82
CA PHE A 175 -28.24 24.95 31.16
C PHE A 175 -28.48 25.11 29.65
N HIS A 176 -28.39 26.35 29.17
CA HIS A 176 -28.66 26.72 27.77
C HIS A 176 -27.38 27.01 26.97
N GLY A 177 -26.20 26.85 27.59
CA GLY A 177 -24.89 27.08 26.97
C GLY A 177 -24.72 28.50 26.41
N LYS A 178 -24.11 28.62 25.23
CA LYS A 178 -24.00 29.88 24.49
C LYS A 178 -25.29 30.25 23.76
N LEU A 179 -26.09 31.14 24.34
CA LEU A 179 -27.26 31.70 23.68
C LEU A 179 -26.87 32.73 22.62
N ALA A 180 -27.21 32.49 21.36
CA ALA A 180 -27.14 33.51 20.31
C ALA A 180 -28.11 34.66 20.62
N GLY A 181 -27.60 35.89 20.71
CA GLY A 181 -28.34 37.05 21.25
C GLY A 181 -28.25 37.21 22.78
N GLY A 182 -27.56 36.30 23.48
CA GLY A 182 -27.08 36.49 24.85
C GLY A 182 -28.15 36.91 25.85
N ARG A 183 -27.89 38.01 26.56
CA ARG A 183 -28.81 38.61 27.54
C ARG A 183 -30.22 38.87 26.98
N LEU A 184 -30.32 39.38 25.75
CA LEU A 184 -31.62 39.67 25.13
C LEU A 184 -32.40 38.38 24.87
N LYS A 185 -31.74 37.34 24.34
CA LYS A 185 -32.41 36.07 24.06
C LYS A 185 -32.83 35.33 25.33
N ALA A 186 -32.02 35.43 26.40
CA ALA A 186 -32.41 34.95 27.72
C ALA A 186 -33.65 35.67 28.28
N GLN A 187 -33.78 36.97 28.02
CA GLN A 187 -34.95 37.74 28.43
C GLN A 187 -36.21 37.34 27.64
N GLU A 188 -36.12 37.16 26.32
CA GLU A 188 -37.24 36.65 25.50
C GLU A 188 -37.73 35.29 25.99
N LEU A 189 -36.82 34.33 26.21
CA LEU A 189 -37.17 32.98 26.63
C LEU A 189 -37.87 32.96 28.00
N LEU A 190 -37.42 33.78 28.96
CA LEU A 190 -38.06 33.94 30.26
C LEU A 190 -39.41 34.69 30.19
N GLN A 191 -39.57 35.64 29.27
CA GLN A 191 -40.85 36.32 29.03
C GLN A 191 -41.89 35.37 28.41
N GLN A 192 -41.49 34.50 27.48
CA GLN A 192 -42.37 33.46 26.90
C GLN A 192 -42.84 32.46 27.96
N HIS A 193 -41.97 32.11 28.91
CA HIS A 193 -42.24 31.16 29.99
C HIS A 193 -42.66 31.82 31.31
N ALA A 194 -43.05 33.10 31.29
CA ALA A 194 -43.50 33.85 32.48
C ALA A 194 -44.72 33.22 33.18
N HIS A 195 -45.47 32.37 32.48
CA HIS A 195 -46.59 31.59 33.02
C HIS A 195 -46.16 30.53 34.05
N LEU A 196 -44.89 30.15 34.11
CA LEU A 196 -44.32 29.25 35.12
C LEU A 196 -44.06 29.94 36.48
N GLY A 197 -44.17 31.28 36.53
CA GLY A 197 -44.14 32.06 37.77
C GLY A 197 -42.75 32.49 38.25
N ASP A 198 -42.71 33.13 39.43
CA ASP A 198 -41.47 33.63 40.04
C ASP A 198 -40.52 32.48 40.43
N GLY A 199 -39.23 32.67 40.21
CA GLY A 199 -38.19 31.65 40.38
C GLY A 199 -37.90 30.82 39.13
N THR A 200 -38.70 30.96 38.06
CA THR A 200 -38.42 30.33 36.74
C THR A 200 -37.08 30.81 36.20
N PHE A 201 -36.18 29.92 35.75
CA PHE A 201 -34.77 30.29 35.48
C PHE A 201 -34.06 29.54 34.35
N LEU A 202 -32.95 30.12 33.87
CA LEU A 202 -31.95 29.47 33.00
C LEU A 202 -30.54 29.96 33.31
N VAL A 203 -29.53 29.17 32.93
CA VAL A 203 -28.10 29.52 33.01
C VAL A 203 -27.48 29.41 31.62
N ARG A 204 -26.57 30.33 31.33
CA ARG A 204 -25.91 30.48 30.02
C ARG A 204 -24.47 30.97 30.22
N GLU A 205 -23.63 30.87 29.20
CA GLU A 205 -22.36 31.60 29.15
C GLU A 205 -22.58 33.11 29.26
N SER A 206 -21.63 33.84 29.86
CA SER A 206 -21.69 35.30 29.97
C SER A 206 -21.12 36.00 28.73
N ASP A 207 -21.97 36.77 28.04
CA ASP A 207 -21.57 37.56 26.85
C ASP A 207 -20.55 38.67 27.17
N THR A 208 -20.47 39.06 28.44
CA THR A 208 -19.70 40.22 28.93
C THR A 208 -18.39 39.82 29.61
N PHE A 209 -18.30 38.57 30.09
CA PHE A 209 -17.17 38.08 30.88
C PHE A 209 -16.81 36.66 30.44
N VAL A 210 -15.80 36.55 29.57
CA VAL A 210 -15.33 35.25 29.05
C VAL A 210 -14.87 34.36 30.22
N GLY A 211 -15.35 33.11 30.24
CA GLY A 211 -15.10 32.13 31.31
C GLY A 211 -16.13 32.13 32.45
N ASP A 212 -16.99 33.13 32.53
CA ASP A 212 -18.07 33.20 33.53
C ASP A 212 -19.44 32.83 32.95
N TYR A 213 -20.38 32.51 33.84
CA TYR A 213 -21.76 32.18 33.49
C TYR A 213 -22.73 33.28 33.96
N SER A 214 -23.98 33.21 33.51
CA SER A 214 -25.03 34.16 33.86
C SER A 214 -26.33 33.44 34.14
N LEU A 215 -26.71 33.40 35.42
CA LEU A 215 -28.03 32.97 35.87
C LEU A 215 -29.05 34.06 35.50
N SER A 216 -30.13 33.68 34.84
CA SER A 216 -31.23 34.58 34.46
C SER A 216 -32.55 34.01 35.00
N PHE A 217 -33.37 34.82 35.67
CA PHE A 217 -34.59 34.33 36.33
C PHE A 217 -35.75 35.34 36.32
N TRP A 218 -36.97 34.83 36.42
CA TRP A 218 -38.21 35.60 36.51
C TRP A 218 -38.53 35.99 37.96
N ARG A 219 -38.85 37.26 38.18
CA ARG A 219 -39.35 37.79 39.46
C ARG A 219 -40.26 38.99 39.22
N GLN A 220 -41.45 39.03 39.84
CA GLN A 220 -42.35 40.18 39.90
C GLN A 220 -42.61 40.83 38.52
N GLY A 221 -42.85 39.99 37.51
CA GLY A 221 -43.12 40.44 36.14
C GLY A 221 -41.90 40.89 35.34
N LYS A 222 -40.66 40.65 35.81
CA LYS A 222 -39.42 41.10 35.18
C LYS A 222 -38.35 40.01 35.16
N VAL A 223 -37.48 40.08 34.15
CA VAL A 223 -36.27 39.25 34.07
C VAL A 223 -35.14 39.92 34.84
N ASN A 224 -34.47 39.14 35.67
CA ASN A 224 -33.30 39.51 36.46
C ASN A 224 -32.11 38.64 36.01
N HIS A 225 -30.89 39.14 36.17
CA HIS A 225 -29.69 38.38 35.85
C HIS A 225 -28.63 38.55 36.94
N CYS A 226 -28.02 37.44 37.35
CA CYS A 226 -26.87 37.41 38.25
C CYS A 226 -25.67 36.77 37.54
N ARG A 227 -24.51 37.42 37.60
CA ARG A 227 -23.25 36.86 37.12
C ARG A 227 -22.80 35.76 38.08
N ILE A 228 -22.65 34.55 37.57
CA ILE A 228 -21.92 33.48 38.26
C ILE A 228 -20.44 33.71 37.97
N LYS A 229 -19.71 34.11 39.00
CA LYS A 229 -18.27 34.32 38.97
C LYS A 229 -17.55 32.97 39.05
N SER A 230 -16.42 32.86 38.36
CA SER A 230 -15.40 31.83 38.57
C SER A 230 -14.21 32.39 39.38
N LYS A 231 -13.47 31.50 40.03
CA LYS A 231 -12.11 31.74 40.57
C LYS A 231 -11.34 30.43 40.54
N GLN A 232 -10.02 30.47 40.33
CA GLN A 232 -9.20 29.31 40.69
C GLN A 232 -8.86 29.37 42.18
N GLU A 233 -8.97 28.22 42.84
CA GLU A 233 -8.50 28.03 44.21
C GLU A 233 -7.79 26.67 44.29
N ARG A 234 -6.49 26.68 44.64
CA ARG A 234 -5.62 25.49 44.69
C ARG A 234 -5.59 24.66 43.39
N GLY A 235 -5.67 25.32 42.24
CA GLY A 235 -5.64 24.68 40.91
C GLY A 235 -6.99 24.12 40.43
N GLN A 236 -8.08 24.33 41.18
CA GLN A 236 -9.43 23.93 40.80
C GLN A 236 -10.31 25.16 40.57
N THR A 237 -11.12 25.14 39.52
CA THR A 237 -12.12 26.19 39.25
C THR A 237 -13.29 26.08 40.22
N LYS A 238 -13.61 27.17 40.94
CA LYS A 238 -14.74 27.29 41.87
C LYS A 238 -15.71 28.37 41.37
N TYR A 239 -17.01 28.05 41.38
CA TYR A 239 -18.10 28.91 40.92
C TYR A 239 -18.87 29.52 42.09
N TYR A 240 -19.28 30.78 42.00
CA TYR A 240 -19.98 31.48 43.09
C TYR A 240 -20.87 32.64 42.60
N LEU A 241 -21.91 32.94 43.38
CA LEU A 241 -22.76 34.14 43.22
C LEU A 241 -22.44 35.22 44.27
N ILE A 242 -21.99 34.80 45.45
CA ILE A 242 -21.57 35.64 46.57
C ILE A 242 -20.25 35.07 47.07
N ASP A 243 -19.26 35.94 47.29
CA ASP A 243 -17.84 35.60 47.46
C ASP A 243 -17.56 34.73 48.72
N THR A 244 -18.55 34.60 49.61
CA THR A 244 -18.54 33.76 50.82
C THR A 244 -18.97 32.31 50.60
N VAL A 245 -19.58 31.95 49.44
CA VAL A 245 -20.09 30.59 49.17
C VAL A 245 -19.74 30.17 47.73
N ALA A 246 -18.84 29.20 47.58
CA ALA A 246 -18.32 28.75 46.30
C ALA A 246 -18.35 27.22 46.14
N PHE A 247 -18.50 26.75 44.90
CA PHE A 247 -18.83 25.38 44.53
C PHE A 247 -17.89 24.83 43.45
N ASP A 248 -17.60 23.53 43.50
CA ASP A 248 -16.71 22.82 42.59
C ASP A 248 -17.23 22.73 41.14
N THR A 249 -18.54 22.84 40.93
CA THR A 249 -19.15 22.77 39.60
C THR A 249 -20.33 23.75 39.49
N LEU A 250 -20.64 24.16 38.27
CA LEU A 250 -21.84 24.95 37.97
C LEU A 250 -23.13 24.20 38.36
N TYR A 251 -23.13 22.86 38.25
CA TYR A 251 -24.21 21.99 38.72
C TYR A 251 -24.44 22.15 40.23
N ASN A 252 -23.40 21.95 41.05
CA ASN A 252 -23.48 22.03 42.52
C ASN A 252 -23.98 23.40 42.99
N LEU A 253 -23.57 24.49 42.31
CA LEU A 253 -24.06 25.84 42.58
C LEU A 253 -25.57 25.97 42.37
N ILE A 254 -26.10 25.45 41.26
CA ILE A 254 -27.52 25.59 40.92
C ILE A 254 -28.39 24.69 41.78
N SER A 255 -28.01 23.42 41.99
CA SER A 255 -28.75 22.52 42.89
C SER A 255 -28.81 23.04 44.33
N HIS A 256 -27.77 23.75 44.78
CA HIS A 256 -27.81 24.50 46.04
C HIS A 256 -28.88 25.61 45.99
N TYR A 257 -28.92 26.47 44.97
CA TYR A 257 -29.89 27.58 44.93
C TYR A 257 -31.33 27.20 44.50
N GLN A 258 -31.58 25.95 44.12
CA GLN A 258 -32.92 25.37 44.05
C GLN A 258 -33.43 24.96 45.45
N THR A 259 -32.54 24.55 46.36
CA THR A 259 -32.88 24.10 47.73
C THR A 259 -32.67 25.17 48.80
N HIS A 260 -31.87 26.20 48.51
CA HIS A 260 -31.51 27.29 49.40
C HIS A 260 -31.80 28.64 48.73
N PRO A 261 -32.33 29.63 49.47
CA PRO A 261 -32.81 30.88 48.88
C PRO A 261 -31.67 31.79 48.42
N LEU A 262 -31.77 32.32 47.20
CA LEU A 262 -31.06 33.51 46.76
C LEU A 262 -31.51 34.70 47.61
N ARG A 263 -30.60 35.25 48.40
CA ARG A 263 -30.86 36.33 49.36
C ARG A 263 -30.09 37.60 48.98
N SER A 264 -30.84 38.68 48.78
CA SER A 264 -30.34 40.04 48.59
C SER A 264 -30.93 40.97 49.66
N GLN A 265 -30.52 42.24 49.68
CA GLN A 265 -31.19 43.26 50.51
C GLN A 265 -32.62 43.56 50.02
N GLU A 266 -32.91 43.29 48.74
CA GLU A 266 -34.21 43.57 48.11
C GLU A 266 -35.10 42.33 47.87
N PHE A 267 -34.59 41.11 48.10
CA PHE A 267 -35.34 39.88 47.82
C PHE A 267 -34.83 38.62 48.53
N TYR A 268 -35.72 37.63 48.58
CA TYR A 268 -35.51 36.26 49.04
C TYR A 268 -36.32 35.34 48.11
N MET A 269 -35.69 34.41 47.39
CA MET A 269 -36.39 33.48 46.48
C MET A 269 -35.58 32.23 46.16
N TYR A 270 -36.25 31.15 45.76
CA TYR A 270 -35.63 29.92 45.29
C TYR A 270 -35.58 29.89 43.75
N LEU A 271 -34.70 29.07 43.18
CA LEU A 271 -34.76 28.69 41.78
C LEU A 271 -35.76 27.54 41.62
N ASN A 272 -36.84 27.79 40.89
CA ASN A 272 -37.99 26.88 40.75
C ASN A 272 -37.90 26.13 39.41
N GLU A 273 -38.83 26.38 38.48
CA GLU A 273 -38.89 25.67 37.20
C GLU A 273 -37.77 26.10 36.22
N PRO A 274 -37.10 25.15 35.54
CA PRO A 274 -36.13 25.46 34.50
C PRO A 274 -36.86 25.86 33.20
N VAL A 275 -36.42 26.93 32.54
CA VAL A 275 -36.95 27.30 31.22
C VAL A 275 -36.62 26.18 30.22
N PRO A 276 -37.62 25.62 29.50
CA PRO A 276 -37.38 24.63 28.45
C PRO A 276 -36.38 25.12 27.41
N GLN A 277 -35.49 24.25 26.96
CA GLN A 277 -34.61 24.57 25.83
C GLN A 277 -35.45 24.65 24.54
N PRO A 278 -35.24 25.67 23.68
CA PRO A 278 -36.05 25.85 22.48
C PRO A 278 -35.83 24.72 21.46
N ASN A 279 -36.91 24.30 20.78
CA ASN A 279 -36.88 23.31 19.70
C ASN A 279 -36.22 23.88 18.43
N LYS A 280 -34.88 24.00 18.44
CA LYS A 280 -34.03 24.59 17.37
C LYS A 280 -34.19 23.96 15.97
N HIS A 281 -34.93 22.86 15.86
CA HIS A 281 -35.24 22.15 14.61
C HIS A 281 -36.56 22.60 13.95
N GLU A 282 -37.47 23.23 14.69
CA GLU A 282 -38.67 23.85 14.13
C GLU A 282 -38.27 24.99 13.18
N GLY A 283 -38.86 25.02 11.99
CA GLY A 283 -38.46 25.95 10.92
C GLY A 283 -37.17 25.59 10.18
N LYS A 284 -36.58 24.40 10.39
CA LYS A 284 -35.53 23.87 9.51
C LYS A 284 -36.12 23.26 8.25
N GLU A 285 -35.52 23.57 7.10
CA GLU A 285 -35.97 23.10 5.78
C GLU A 285 -36.10 21.57 5.65
N TRP A 286 -35.30 20.80 6.38
CA TRP A 286 -35.38 19.34 6.42
C TRP A 286 -36.40 18.78 7.41
N TYR A 287 -37.03 19.60 8.26
CA TYR A 287 -37.94 19.15 9.31
C TYR A 287 -39.42 19.35 8.94
N HIS A 288 -40.19 18.27 8.98
CA HIS A 288 -41.59 18.25 8.58
C HIS A 288 -42.47 17.71 9.71
N ALA A 289 -43.11 18.62 10.46
CA ALA A 289 -43.88 18.29 11.66
C ALA A 289 -45.05 17.32 11.42
N ASN A 290 -45.69 17.38 10.24
CA ASN A 290 -46.93 16.63 9.94
C ASN A 290 -46.72 15.51 8.88
N MET A 291 -45.50 15.00 8.72
CA MET A 291 -45.13 14.08 7.63
C MET A 291 -45.19 12.60 8.04
N THR A 292 -46.08 11.83 7.41
CA THR A 292 -46.16 10.37 7.56
C THR A 292 -44.98 9.65 6.90
N ARG A 293 -44.80 8.36 7.20
CA ARG A 293 -43.81 7.51 6.53
C ARG A 293 -44.06 7.45 5.03
N THR A 294 -45.31 7.21 4.63
CA THR A 294 -45.69 6.99 3.22
C THR A 294 -45.44 8.24 2.38
N GLN A 295 -45.82 9.42 2.88
CA GLN A 295 -45.54 10.70 2.22
C GLN A 295 -44.02 10.94 2.09
N ALA A 296 -43.25 10.69 3.15
CA ALA A 296 -41.80 10.80 3.10
C ALA A 296 -41.18 9.85 2.07
N GLU A 297 -41.68 8.62 1.97
CA GLU A 297 -41.24 7.67 0.95
C GLU A 297 -41.59 8.12 -0.49
N GLU A 298 -42.78 8.67 -0.72
CA GLU A 298 -43.18 9.16 -2.04
C GLU A 298 -42.32 10.34 -2.52
N LEU A 299 -41.97 11.26 -1.62
CA LEU A 299 -41.10 12.40 -1.94
C LEU A 299 -39.67 11.93 -2.25
N LEU A 300 -39.11 11.05 -1.42
CA LEU A 300 -37.74 10.53 -1.60
C LEU A 300 -37.61 9.55 -2.78
N LYS A 301 -38.71 8.93 -3.25
CA LYS A 301 -38.75 8.17 -4.51
C LYS A 301 -38.51 9.08 -5.72
N ARG A 302 -39.08 10.29 -5.71
CA ARG A 302 -39.03 11.27 -6.83
C ARG A 302 -37.65 11.93 -6.97
N VAL A 303 -36.96 12.23 -5.86
CA VAL A 303 -35.56 12.73 -5.91
C VAL A 303 -34.58 11.57 -6.06
N LYS A 304 -33.82 11.54 -7.16
CA LYS A 304 -32.98 10.38 -7.51
C LYS A 304 -31.57 10.33 -6.89
N TYR A 305 -31.18 11.35 -6.11
CA TYR A 305 -29.83 11.44 -5.53
C TYR A 305 -29.71 10.75 -4.16
N ASP A 306 -28.69 9.91 -3.98
CA ASP A 306 -28.35 9.35 -2.66
C ASP A 306 -27.83 10.45 -1.71
N GLY A 307 -28.17 10.33 -0.43
CA GLY A 307 -27.96 11.39 0.57
C GLY A 307 -29.09 12.44 0.62
N THR A 308 -30.15 12.27 -0.18
CA THR A 308 -31.40 13.04 -0.02
C THR A 308 -32.14 12.59 1.24
N PHE A 309 -32.60 13.52 2.07
CA PHE A 309 -33.20 13.22 3.38
C PHE A 309 -34.25 14.22 3.85
N LEU A 310 -35.04 13.80 4.84
CA LEU A 310 -35.88 14.65 5.68
C LEU A 310 -36.06 14.03 7.08
N VAL A 311 -36.42 14.86 8.06
CA VAL A 311 -36.72 14.48 9.45
C VAL A 311 -38.18 14.80 9.76
N ARG A 312 -38.84 13.92 10.51
CA ARG A 312 -40.27 13.98 10.83
C ARG A 312 -40.56 13.33 12.20
N PRO A 313 -41.68 13.62 12.88
CA PRO A 313 -42.11 12.85 14.05
C PRO A 313 -42.42 11.37 13.74
N SER A 314 -42.45 10.56 14.79
CA SER A 314 -42.83 9.14 14.75
C SER A 314 -44.36 9.00 14.81
N GLU A 315 -44.94 8.19 13.92
CA GLU A 315 -46.38 7.88 13.90
C GLU A 315 -46.82 6.88 15.00
N LYS A 316 -45.91 6.46 15.88
CA LYS A 316 -46.13 5.38 16.87
C LYS A 316 -45.91 5.77 18.33
N GLU A 317 -45.09 6.79 18.59
CA GLU A 317 -44.51 7.07 19.90
C GLU A 317 -44.28 8.59 20.02
N ASP A 318 -44.88 9.23 21.03
CA ASP A 318 -44.64 10.64 21.33
C ASP A 318 -43.17 10.89 21.70
N ASN A 319 -42.64 12.06 21.34
CA ASN A 319 -41.23 12.44 21.49
C ASN A 319 -40.22 11.53 20.75
N CYS A 320 -40.68 10.64 19.87
CA CYS A 320 -39.82 9.97 18.90
C CYS A 320 -39.92 10.64 17.52
N PHE A 321 -38.81 10.58 16.78
CA PHE A 321 -38.67 11.14 15.44
C PHE A 321 -38.12 10.07 14.49
N ALA A 322 -38.09 10.37 13.19
CA ALA A 322 -37.46 9.54 12.19
C ALA A 322 -36.71 10.37 11.15
N ILE A 323 -35.52 9.91 10.74
CA ILE A 323 -34.89 10.37 9.49
C ILE A 323 -35.31 9.42 8.39
N SER A 324 -35.96 9.94 7.35
CA SER A 324 -36.18 9.22 6.09
C SER A 324 -35.12 9.69 5.09
N PHE A 325 -34.37 8.77 4.48
CA PHE A 325 -33.32 9.12 3.51
C PHE A 325 -33.15 8.08 2.40
N ARG A 326 -32.48 8.50 1.31
CA ARG A 326 -32.17 7.68 0.13
C ARG A 326 -30.69 7.25 0.13
N ALA A 327 -30.45 5.97 -0.08
CA ALA A 327 -29.11 5.37 -0.20
C ALA A 327 -29.15 4.10 -1.07
N GLU A 328 -28.18 3.94 -1.98
CA GLU A 328 -28.09 2.82 -2.91
C GLU A 328 -29.37 2.63 -3.76
N ASN A 329 -30.01 3.75 -4.16
CA ASN A 329 -31.35 3.81 -4.77
C ASN A 329 -32.51 3.20 -3.94
N LYS A 330 -32.27 2.83 -2.67
CA LYS A 330 -33.27 2.36 -1.72
C LYS A 330 -33.61 3.46 -0.72
N LEU A 331 -34.75 3.31 -0.05
CA LEU A 331 -35.13 4.15 1.07
C LEU A 331 -34.80 3.47 2.40
N LYS A 332 -34.33 4.25 3.36
CA LYS A 332 -33.97 3.84 4.71
C LYS A 332 -34.63 4.81 5.69
N HIS A 333 -34.98 4.28 6.87
CA HIS A 333 -35.58 5.07 7.95
C HIS A 333 -34.87 4.76 9.28
N CYS A 334 -34.21 5.75 9.87
CA CYS A 334 -33.72 5.67 11.25
C CYS A 334 -34.82 6.15 12.19
N ARG A 335 -35.01 5.49 13.34
CA ARG A 335 -35.73 6.10 14.47
C ARG A 335 -34.74 6.90 15.32
N ILE A 336 -35.19 8.06 15.78
CA ILE A 336 -34.53 8.83 16.84
C ILE A 336 -35.47 8.82 18.04
N LYS A 337 -34.97 8.44 19.21
CA LYS A 337 -35.69 8.59 20.48
C LYS A 337 -35.25 9.88 21.17
N GLN A 338 -36.11 10.49 21.96
CA GLN A 338 -35.71 11.55 22.89
C GLN A 338 -35.62 10.97 24.31
N GLU A 339 -34.40 10.78 24.80
CA GLU A 339 -34.10 10.19 26.11
C GLU A 339 -33.58 11.31 27.04
N GLY A 340 -34.46 11.81 27.90
CA GLY A 340 -34.17 12.95 28.78
C GLY A 340 -33.98 14.26 28.00
N ARG A 341 -32.74 14.76 27.94
CA ARG A 341 -32.35 15.92 27.13
C ARG A 341 -31.70 15.56 25.78
N LEU A 342 -31.43 14.29 25.52
CA LEU A 342 -30.64 13.85 24.37
C LEU A 342 -31.52 13.17 23.32
N PHE A 343 -31.16 13.39 22.05
CA PHE A 343 -31.70 12.71 20.90
C PHE A 343 -30.77 11.54 20.56
N VAL A 344 -31.32 10.32 20.58
CA VAL A 344 -30.59 9.05 20.52
C VAL A 344 -30.95 8.30 19.23
N ILE A 345 -29.94 7.97 18.42
CA ILE A 345 -30.08 7.29 17.12
C ILE A 345 -29.13 6.09 17.07
N GLY A 346 -29.70 4.87 17.11
CA GLY A 346 -28.95 3.70 17.54
C GLY A 346 -28.40 3.93 18.95
N THR A 347 -27.08 3.91 19.09
CA THR A 347 -26.35 4.23 20.33
C THR A 347 -25.75 5.64 20.37
N ALA A 348 -25.86 6.42 19.28
CA ALA A 348 -25.27 7.76 19.20
C ALA A 348 -26.21 8.81 19.81
N GLN A 349 -25.67 9.65 20.70
CA GLN A 349 -26.43 10.66 21.45
C GLN A 349 -26.07 12.09 21.02
N PHE A 350 -27.05 13.00 21.01
CA PHE A 350 -26.93 14.39 20.55
C PHE A 350 -27.79 15.34 21.40
N GLU A 351 -27.36 16.58 21.62
CA GLU A 351 -28.10 17.60 22.39
C GLU A 351 -29.27 18.21 21.61
N SER A 352 -29.30 18.04 20.28
CA SER A 352 -30.44 18.45 19.46
C SER A 352 -30.50 17.71 18.13
N LEU A 353 -31.70 17.62 17.53
CA LEU A 353 -31.87 17.15 16.15
C LEU A 353 -31.03 17.96 15.14
N VAL A 354 -30.73 19.24 15.42
CA VAL A 354 -29.87 20.07 14.57
C VAL A 354 -28.41 19.64 14.65
N GLU A 355 -27.89 19.36 15.85
CA GLU A 355 -26.54 18.81 16.03
C GLU A 355 -26.43 17.43 15.35
N LEU A 356 -27.44 16.58 15.52
CA LEU A 356 -27.54 15.25 14.92
C LEU A 356 -27.47 15.32 13.39
N VAL A 357 -28.28 16.18 12.75
CA VAL A 357 -28.23 16.37 11.28
C VAL A 357 -26.88 16.97 10.86
N ASN A 358 -26.41 18.03 11.51
CA ASN A 358 -25.10 18.66 11.21
C ASN A 358 -23.92 17.67 11.34
N TYR A 359 -24.03 16.67 12.23
CA TYR A 359 -23.04 15.61 12.38
C TYR A 359 -23.10 14.63 11.19
N TYR A 360 -24.30 14.16 10.81
CA TYR A 360 -24.48 13.20 9.71
C TYR A 360 -24.46 13.82 8.31
N GLU A 361 -24.43 15.15 8.19
CA GLU A 361 -23.98 15.85 6.98
C GLU A 361 -22.47 15.70 6.76
N LYS A 362 -21.70 15.62 7.86
CA LYS A 362 -20.23 15.52 7.86
C LYS A 362 -19.71 14.10 7.94
N HIS A 363 -20.45 13.18 8.57
CA HIS A 363 -20.10 11.77 8.77
C HIS A 363 -21.17 10.86 8.13
N PRO A 364 -20.84 9.65 7.64
CA PRO A 364 -21.85 8.76 7.08
C PRO A 364 -22.90 8.35 8.12
N LEU A 365 -24.18 8.32 7.71
CA LEU A 365 -25.28 7.73 8.50
C LEU A 365 -25.48 6.25 8.17
N TYR A 366 -25.17 5.85 6.95
CA TYR A 366 -25.30 4.48 6.46
C TYR A 366 -24.21 4.20 5.42
N ARG A 367 -23.35 3.22 5.69
CA ARG A 367 -22.20 2.85 4.84
C ARG A 367 -21.33 4.07 4.49
N LYS A 368 -21.36 4.51 3.23
CA LYS A 368 -20.62 5.71 2.73
C LYS A 368 -21.52 6.92 2.46
N VAL A 369 -22.83 6.82 2.75
CA VAL A 369 -23.83 7.88 2.49
C VAL A 369 -23.92 8.82 3.69
N LYS A 370 -23.67 10.10 3.42
CA LYS A 370 -23.91 11.24 4.32
C LYS A 370 -25.24 11.89 3.96
N LEU A 371 -25.85 12.61 4.90
CA LEU A 371 -26.93 13.55 4.62
C LEU A 371 -26.37 14.68 3.72
N LYS A 372 -27.09 15.06 2.66
CA LYS A 372 -26.61 16.03 1.66
C LYS A 372 -27.69 16.95 1.12
N TYR A 373 -28.86 16.40 0.79
CA TYR A 373 -29.91 17.13 0.08
C TYR A 373 -31.18 17.15 0.96
N PRO A 374 -31.43 18.24 1.70
CA PRO A 374 -32.65 18.37 2.50
C PRO A 374 -33.85 18.53 1.57
N VAL A 375 -34.89 17.71 1.73
CA VAL A 375 -36.17 17.92 1.04
C VAL A 375 -36.95 19.01 1.76
N ASN A 376 -37.09 20.18 1.13
CA ASN A 376 -37.83 21.31 1.67
C ASN A 376 -39.21 21.51 0.98
N GLU A 377 -40.07 22.39 1.49
CA GLU A 377 -41.41 22.60 0.92
C GLU A 377 -41.39 23.09 -0.54
N ASP A 378 -40.41 23.89 -0.96
CA ASP A 378 -40.35 24.37 -2.34
C ASP A 378 -39.89 23.29 -3.33
N ILE A 379 -39.04 22.35 -2.89
CA ILE A 379 -38.73 21.12 -3.62
C ILE A 379 -40.01 20.27 -3.74
N ILE A 380 -40.79 20.11 -2.66
CA ILE A 380 -42.07 19.39 -2.68
C ILE A 380 -43.06 20.03 -3.67
N ARG A 381 -43.16 21.36 -3.70
CA ARG A 381 -44.05 22.11 -4.62
C ARG A 381 -43.61 21.99 -6.08
N ARG A 382 -42.30 22.07 -6.38
CA ARG A 382 -41.75 21.98 -7.75
C ARG A 382 -41.72 20.56 -8.31
N ILE A 383 -41.75 19.54 -7.45
CA ILE A 383 -41.87 18.12 -7.82
C ILE A 383 -43.28 17.75 -8.35
N GLY A 384 -44.20 18.72 -8.43
CA GLY A 384 -45.48 18.61 -9.13
C GLY A 384 -45.45 18.98 -10.63
N THR A 385 -44.31 19.47 -11.15
CA THR A 385 -44.12 19.86 -12.57
C THR A 385 -43.10 18.96 -13.29
N ASP A 386 -43.06 19.03 -14.63
CA ASP A 386 -42.42 18.03 -15.50
C ASP A 386 -40.92 17.74 -15.20
N PRO A 387 -40.42 16.51 -15.43
CA PRO A 387 -39.08 16.09 -14.97
C PRO A 387 -37.89 16.80 -15.62
N GLU A 388 -38.06 17.54 -16.71
CA GLU A 388 -36.95 18.12 -17.47
C GLU A 388 -36.51 19.51 -16.97
N ASP A 389 -37.35 20.24 -16.23
CA ASP A 389 -37.14 21.66 -15.90
C ASP A 389 -36.61 21.89 -14.46
N SER A 390 -35.74 20.99 -13.99
CA SER A 390 -35.21 21.02 -12.62
C SER A 390 -33.92 21.87 -12.51
N PRO A 391 -33.88 22.96 -11.71
CA PRO A 391 -32.83 23.98 -11.78
C PRO A 391 -31.48 23.59 -11.14
N LEU A 392 -31.20 22.30 -10.97
CA LEU A 392 -29.90 21.77 -10.54
C LEU A 392 -28.95 21.46 -11.71
N HIS A 393 -29.39 21.68 -12.96
CA HIS A 393 -28.56 21.47 -14.15
C HIS A 393 -27.58 22.62 -14.42
N VAL A 394 -26.72 22.95 -13.44
CA VAL A 394 -25.62 23.89 -13.62
C VAL A 394 -24.51 23.21 -14.41
N GLY A 395 -24.61 23.27 -15.75
CA GLY A 395 -23.49 23.03 -16.64
C GLY A 395 -22.44 24.12 -16.41
N GLY A 396 -21.24 23.75 -15.96
CA GLY A 396 -20.14 24.68 -15.78
C GLY A 396 -19.64 25.21 -17.13
N PRO A 397 -19.56 26.55 -17.34
CA PRO A 397 -19.07 27.11 -18.59
C PRO A 397 -17.55 26.89 -18.73
N ALA A 398 -17.09 26.61 -19.95
CA ALA A 398 -15.68 26.38 -20.23
C ALA A 398 -14.91 27.70 -20.42
N GLY A 399 -13.94 27.96 -19.52
CA GLY A 399 -12.78 28.81 -19.75
C GLY A 399 -12.96 30.33 -19.69
N THR A 400 -12.17 30.98 -18.83
CA THR A 400 -11.15 31.97 -19.25
C THR A 400 -10.21 32.29 -18.08
N TYR A 401 -8.90 32.13 -18.36
CA TYR A 401 -7.71 32.67 -17.69
C TYR A 401 -7.84 33.45 -16.34
N MET A 402 -7.18 32.92 -15.32
CA MET A 402 -6.26 33.67 -14.44
C MET A 402 -5.14 32.71 -14.02
N ASP A 403 -3.89 33.12 -14.17
CA ASP A 403 -2.75 32.21 -14.31
C ASP A 403 -1.74 32.38 -13.16
N PRO A 404 -1.57 31.38 -12.29
CA PRO A 404 -0.69 31.47 -11.14
C PRO A 404 0.76 31.04 -11.45
N ASP A 405 1.29 31.30 -12.65
CA ASP A 405 2.71 31.12 -13.02
C ASP A 405 3.64 32.17 -12.35
N SER A 406 3.37 32.45 -11.07
CA SER A 406 4.24 33.20 -10.18
C SER A 406 5.28 32.24 -9.57
N PHE A 407 6.56 32.56 -9.72
CA PHE A 407 7.73 31.73 -9.37
C PHE A 407 8.11 30.62 -10.37
N SER A 408 8.08 30.95 -11.67
CA SER A 408 8.88 30.24 -12.69
C SER A 408 10.39 30.39 -12.41
N GLY A 409 10.98 29.39 -11.76
CA GLY A 409 12.39 29.33 -11.39
C GLY A 409 13.32 29.11 -12.58
N ALA A 410 13.72 30.19 -13.25
CA ALA A 410 14.54 30.12 -14.46
C ALA A 410 15.97 29.56 -14.23
N PHE A 411 16.34 28.56 -15.04
CA PHE A 411 17.71 28.06 -15.14
C PHE A 411 18.67 29.18 -15.55
N ARG A 412 19.78 29.33 -14.82
CA ARG A 412 20.78 30.37 -15.07
C ARG A 412 21.87 29.87 -16.00
N ALA A 413 21.91 30.37 -17.23
CA ALA A 413 22.96 30.04 -18.18
C ALA A 413 24.23 30.89 -17.96
N THR A 414 25.34 30.43 -18.52
CA THR A 414 26.56 31.22 -18.75
C THR A 414 26.81 31.28 -20.26
N VAL A 415 27.25 32.43 -20.76
CA VAL A 415 27.41 32.68 -22.20
C VAL A 415 28.74 33.41 -22.47
N LYS A 416 29.27 33.24 -23.67
CA LYS A 416 30.53 33.84 -24.14
C LYS A 416 30.23 34.80 -25.28
N ALA A 417 30.76 36.03 -25.21
CA ALA A 417 30.58 37.02 -26.27
C ALA A 417 31.29 36.60 -27.57
N LEU A 418 30.60 36.66 -28.70
CA LEU A 418 31.15 36.39 -30.04
C LEU A 418 31.77 37.64 -30.68
N TYR A 419 31.36 38.82 -30.20
CA TYR A 419 31.75 40.14 -30.70
C TYR A 419 31.88 41.14 -29.55
N ASP A 420 32.55 42.25 -29.77
CA ASP A 420 32.50 43.39 -28.86
C ASP A 420 31.11 44.04 -28.90
N TYR A 421 30.59 44.45 -27.75
CA TYR A 421 29.32 45.16 -27.63
C TYR A 421 29.45 46.30 -26.63
N ARG A 422 28.95 47.48 -27.02
CA ARG A 422 28.96 48.70 -26.20
C ARG A 422 27.53 49.16 -25.98
N ALA A 423 27.15 49.24 -24.71
CA ALA A 423 25.85 49.74 -24.27
C ALA A 423 25.52 51.08 -24.92
N GLN A 424 24.34 51.15 -25.53
CA GLN A 424 23.68 52.36 -26.02
C GLN A 424 22.75 52.97 -24.96
N ARG A 425 22.35 52.17 -23.95
CA ARG A 425 21.51 52.57 -22.82
C ARG A 425 22.14 52.23 -21.47
N ASP A 426 21.75 52.95 -20.42
CA ASP A 426 22.29 52.74 -19.07
C ASP A 426 21.93 51.35 -18.48
N ASP A 427 20.80 50.77 -18.88
CA ASP A 427 20.33 49.44 -18.47
C ASP A 427 20.95 48.29 -19.29
N GLU A 428 21.86 48.57 -20.22
CA GLU A 428 22.61 47.58 -21.00
C GLU A 428 24.02 47.28 -20.42
N LEU A 429 24.54 46.10 -20.77
CA LEU A 429 25.93 45.70 -20.54
C LEU A 429 26.85 46.19 -21.67
N SER A 430 28.09 46.54 -21.31
CA SER A 430 29.21 46.64 -22.27
C SER A 430 30.18 45.50 -22.00
N PHE A 431 30.68 44.85 -23.05
CA PHE A 431 31.61 43.73 -22.95
C PHE A 431 32.45 43.58 -24.23
N CYS A 432 33.66 43.05 -24.09
CA CYS A 432 34.50 42.72 -25.22
C CYS A 432 34.19 41.32 -25.76
N LYS A 433 34.67 41.03 -26.98
CA LYS A 433 34.65 39.68 -27.55
C LYS A 433 35.34 38.68 -26.61
N HIS A 434 34.76 37.49 -26.51
CA HIS A 434 35.11 36.41 -25.58
C HIS A 434 34.84 36.68 -24.09
N ALA A 435 34.23 37.81 -23.71
CA ALA A 435 33.77 38.04 -22.34
C ALA A 435 32.77 36.96 -21.88
N ILE A 436 32.90 36.51 -20.63
CA ILE A 436 32.00 35.53 -20.02
C ILE A 436 30.93 36.25 -19.20
N ILE A 437 29.67 36.18 -19.63
CA ILE A 437 28.53 36.77 -18.95
C ILE A 437 27.79 35.67 -18.19
N THR A 438 27.59 35.87 -16.88
CA THR A 438 27.07 34.85 -15.95
C THR A 438 25.67 35.17 -15.47
N ASN A 439 24.99 34.19 -14.87
CA ASN A 439 23.62 34.34 -14.37
C ASN A 439 22.65 34.86 -15.44
N VAL A 440 22.75 34.31 -16.65
CA VAL A 440 21.98 34.77 -17.81
C VAL A 440 20.54 34.26 -17.73
N VAL A 441 19.61 35.21 -17.70
CA VAL A 441 18.17 35.00 -17.86
C VAL A 441 17.84 35.20 -19.33
N ARG A 442 17.47 34.12 -20.01
CA ARG A 442 16.96 34.16 -21.39
C ARG A 442 15.52 34.66 -21.38
N LEU A 443 15.18 35.46 -22.38
CA LEU A 443 13.84 36.00 -22.61
C LEU A 443 13.58 35.99 -24.12
N ASP A 444 12.33 35.70 -24.50
CA ASP A 444 11.92 35.72 -25.90
C ASP A 444 11.79 37.17 -26.40
N GLY A 445 12.28 37.42 -27.61
CA GLY A 445 12.46 38.78 -28.16
C GLY A 445 13.91 39.17 -28.45
N GLY A 446 14.87 38.26 -28.30
CA GLY A 446 16.25 38.44 -28.78
C GLY A 446 17.17 39.28 -27.88
N TRP A 447 16.73 39.62 -26.67
CA TRP A 447 17.53 40.33 -25.66
C TRP A 447 17.50 39.54 -24.34
N TRP A 448 18.67 39.32 -23.76
CA TRP A 448 18.85 38.58 -22.50
C TRP A 448 19.39 39.50 -21.41
N ARG A 449 19.31 39.07 -20.14
CA ARG A 449 19.89 39.80 -18.99
C ARG A 449 20.94 38.97 -18.29
N GLY A 450 22.00 39.59 -17.77
CA GLY A 450 23.08 38.87 -17.10
C GLY A 450 24.03 39.76 -16.29
N ASN A 451 25.10 39.17 -15.77
CA ASN A 451 26.08 39.81 -14.90
C ASN A 451 27.48 39.81 -15.56
N TYR A 452 28.08 40.99 -15.72
CA TYR A 452 29.45 41.21 -16.20
C TYR A 452 29.95 42.61 -15.80
N GLY A 453 31.27 42.80 -15.65
CA GLY A 453 31.86 44.13 -15.42
C GLY A 453 31.33 44.88 -14.18
N GLY A 454 30.95 44.15 -13.12
CA GLY A 454 30.33 44.71 -11.91
C GLY A 454 28.83 45.01 -12.02
N LYS A 455 28.30 45.25 -13.23
CA LYS A 455 26.85 45.36 -13.48
C LYS A 455 26.16 43.99 -13.30
N ARG A 456 24.95 44.00 -12.74
CA ARG A 456 24.11 42.81 -12.51
C ARG A 456 22.76 42.94 -13.22
N GLN A 457 22.27 41.86 -13.81
CA GLN A 457 20.99 41.73 -14.51
C GLN A 457 20.67 42.85 -15.52
N HIS A 458 21.70 43.33 -16.21
CA HIS A 458 21.58 44.31 -17.29
C HIS A 458 21.44 43.61 -18.65
N TRP A 459 20.85 44.31 -19.62
CA TRP A 459 20.46 43.79 -20.93
C TRP A 459 21.62 43.65 -21.92
N PHE A 460 21.52 42.67 -22.83
CA PHE A 460 22.39 42.55 -24.00
C PHE A 460 21.72 41.75 -25.13
N PRO A 461 22.16 41.90 -26.40
CA PRO A 461 21.60 41.16 -27.53
C PRO A 461 21.95 39.67 -27.46
N ALA A 462 20.95 38.80 -27.58
CA ALA A 462 21.13 37.34 -27.53
C ALA A 462 21.99 36.81 -28.68
N ASN A 463 21.96 37.47 -29.84
CA ASN A 463 22.73 37.12 -31.04
C ASN A 463 24.20 37.59 -30.99
N PHE A 464 24.63 38.29 -29.94
CA PHE A 464 26.03 38.69 -29.73
C PHE A 464 26.81 37.69 -28.85
N VAL A 465 26.16 36.63 -28.37
CA VAL A 465 26.74 35.63 -27.48
C VAL A 465 26.48 34.20 -27.97
N GLU A 466 27.34 33.29 -27.53
CA GLU A 466 27.22 31.84 -27.64
C GLU A 466 26.96 31.24 -26.26
N VAL A 467 26.09 30.24 -26.16
CA VAL A 467 25.85 29.52 -24.91
C VAL A 467 27.02 28.59 -24.65
N LEU A 468 27.63 28.67 -23.46
CA LEU A 468 28.59 27.66 -23.04
C LEU A 468 27.84 26.46 -22.46
N GLU A 469 27.82 25.36 -23.21
CA GLU A 469 27.40 24.06 -22.69
C GLU A 469 28.54 23.48 -21.84
N THR A 470 28.22 23.08 -20.61
CA THR A 470 29.16 22.42 -19.70
C THR A 470 29.34 20.97 -20.13
N GLN A 471 30.39 20.71 -20.91
CA GLN A 471 30.93 19.38 -21.11
C GLN A 471 31.90 19.05 -19.97
N ASP A 472 31.40 18.31 -18.98
CA ASP A 472 32.21 17.43 -18.15
C ASP A 472 31.66 16.01 -18.43
N ALA A 473 32.32 15.26 -19.31
CA ALA A 473 33.53 14.48 -19.03
C ALA A 473 33.20 13.23 -18.20
N SER A 474 33.24 12.09 -18.89
CA SER A 474 33.03 10.75 -18.32
C SER A 474 34.23 10.34 -17.48
N ASP A 475 33.98 9.77 -16.30
CA ASP A 475 34.86 8.79 -15.69
C ASP A 475 34.14 7.43 -15.74
N ASP A 476 34.79 6.41 -16.31
CA ASP A 476 34.16 5.15 -16.74
C ASP A 476 34.92 3.95 -16.16
N GLY A 477 34.98 3.90 -14.83
CA GLY A 477 35.63 2.88 -14.01
C GLY A 477 34.94 1.51 -14.08
N SER A 478 34.92 0.89 -15.27
CA SER A 478 34.34 -0.42 -15.48
C SER A 478 35.26 -1.53 -14.94
N GLY A 479 34.81 -2.19 -13.87
CA GLY A 479 35.47 -3.34 -13.26
C GLY A 479 35.34 -4.62 -14.09
N ASP A 480 36.01 -4.68 -15.24
CA ASP A 480 36.29 -5.93 -15.95
C ASP A 480 37.31 -6.77 -15.16
N ALA A 481 37.13 -8.09 -15.12
CA ALA A 481 38.08 -9.00 -14.48
C ALA A 481 39.40 -9.02 -15.26
N MET A 482 40.46 -8.47 -14.66
CA MET A 482 41.80 -8.31 -15.26
C MET A 482 42.43 -9.68 -15.59
N PRO A 483 42.58 -10.10 -16.87
CA PRO A 483 43.10 -11.43 -17.21
C PRO A 483 44.59 -11.60 -16.89
N LEU A 484 45.31 -10.49 -16.65
CA LEU A 484 46.70 -10.43 -16.23
C LEU A 484 46.83 -10.01 -14.75
N GLY A 485 45.73 -10.00 -13.98
CA GLY A 485 45.70 -9.49 -12.62
C GLY A 485 46.12 -8.02 -12.52
N THR A 486 46.65 -7.64 -11.36
CA THR A 486 47.10 -6.27 -11.03
C THR A 486 48.41 -5.84 -11.74
N LEU A 487 48.83 -6.53 -12.81
CA LEU A 487 50.02 -6.20 -13.64
C LEU A 487 49.65 -5.47 -14.93
N GLN A 488 48.38 -5.45 -15.31
CA GLN A 488 47.91 -4.95 -16.61
C GLN A 488 48.12 -3.42 -16.73
N LYS A 489 49.03 -3.00 -17.62
CA LYS A 489 49.34 -1.60 -17.93
C LYS A 489 48.39 -0.98 -18.95
N GLY A 490 47.71 -1.80 -19.75
CA GLY A 490 46.70 -1.31 -20.69
C GLY A 490 46.00 -2.41 -21.48
N SER A 491 45.05 -1.98 -22.31
CA SER A 491 44.41 -2.82 -23.31
C SER A 491 44.10 -2.04 -24.57
N ILE A 492 43.88 -2.76 -25.67
CA ILE A 492 43.51 -2.27 -26.98
C ILE A 492 42.21 -2.99 -27.36
N ASP A 493 41.15 -2.23 -27.64
CA ASP A 493 39.91 -2.80 -28.18
C ASP A 493 40.13 -3.17 -29.65
N ILE A 494 39.91 -4.45 -29.97
CA ILE A 494 40.18 -5.01 -31.29
C ILE A 494 38.98 -4.81 -32.23
N ALA A 495 37.80 -4.50 -31.69
CA ALA A 495 36.65 -4.09 -32.49
C ALA A 495 36.96 -2.78 -33.24
N GLY A 496 36.88 -2.83 -34.57
CA GLY A 496 37.17 -1.68 -35.44
C GLY A 496 38.65 -1.29 -35.56
N CYS A 497 39.59 -2.07 -35.00
CA CYS A 497 41.02 -1.84 -35.21
C CYS A 497 41.43 -1.93 -36.69
N THR A 498 42.38 -1.10 -37.11
CA THR A 498 43.20 -1.32 -38.31
C THR A 498 44.64 -1.60 -37.93
N VAL A 499 45.34 -2.39 -38.76
CA VAL A 499 46.70 -2.85 -38.47
C VAL A 499 47.57 -2.78 -39.73
N ASP A 500 48.66 -2.03 -39.65
CA ASP A 500 49.63 -1.80 -40.74
C ASP A 500 50.99 -2.44 -40.42
N ILE A 501 51.72 -2.88 -41.45
CA ILE A 501 53.14 -3.30 -41.32
C ILE A 501 54.03 -2.17 -41.86
N LEU A 502 54.99 -1.69 -41.07
CA LEU A 502 55.82 -0.53 -41.40
C LEU A 502 57.04 -0.94 -42.24
N GLN A 503 56.84 -1.12 -43.55
CA GLN A 503 57.85 -1.69 -44.47
C GLN A 503 59.14 -0.87 -44.61
N ASN A 504 59.10 0.44 -44.36
CA ASN A 504 60.24 1.36 -44.47
C ASN A 504 60.52 2.06 -43.12
N TRP A 505 60.59 1.28 -42.04
CA TRP A 505 60.91 1.81 -40.71
C TRP A 505 62.34 2.36 -40.66
N ALA A 506 62.48 3.61 -40.22
CA ALA A 506 63.77 4.30 -40.08
C ALA A 506 64.16 4.56 -38.60
N GLY A 507 63.42 3.97 -37.66
CA GLY A 507 63.71 4.05 -36.22
C GLY A 507 64.87 3.16 -35.79
N ARG A 508 65.36 3.36 -34.56
CA ARG A 508 66.56 2.68 -34.07
C ARG A 508 66.26 1.24 -33.61
N GLY A 509 66.90 0.26 -34.24
CA GLY A 509 67.25 -1.01 -33.58
C GLY A 509 66.29 -2.19 -33.68
N ARG A 510 65.10 -2.07 -34.29
CA ARG A 510 64.22 -3.22 -34.61
C ARG A 510 63.54 -3.05 -35.97
N ASP A 511 63.62 -4.08 -36.80
CA ASP A 511 63.12 -4.06 -38.19
C ASP A 511 61.69 -4.65 -38.36
N CYS A 512 61.14 -5.24 -37.29
CA CYS A 512 59.86 -5.97 -37.31
C CYS A 512 58.77 -5.21 -36.55
N VAL A 513 58.44 -4.00 -37.02
CA VAL A 513 57.45 -3.11 -36.40
C VAL A 513 56.13 -3.10 -37.18
N PHE A 514 55.03 -3.30 -36.46
CA PHE A 514 53.66 -3.14 -36.95
C PHE A 514 52.92 -2.11 -36.09
N ARG A 515 51.88 -1.49 -36.65
CA ARG A 515 51.14 -0.39 -36.02
C ARG A 515 49.67 -0.73 -35.92
N ILE A 516 49.09 -0.54 -34.74
CA ILE A 516 47.66 -0.69 -34.50
C ILE A 516 47.04 0.72 -34.35
N VAL A 517 45.91 0.93 -35.02
CA VAL A 517 45.04 2.10 -34.80
C VAL A 517 43.70 1.57 -34.28
N SER A 518 43.43 1.78 -32.99
CA SER A 518 42.14 1.45 -32.38
C SER A 518 41.22 2.68 -32.36
N PRO A 519 39.91 2.56 -32.61
CA PRO A 519 38.97 3.69 -32.57
C PRO A 519 38.91 4.44 -31.23
N THR A 520 39.39 3.81 -30.14
CA THR A 520 39.43 4.39 -28.79
C THR A 520 40.77 5.04 -28.44
N GLN A 521 41.80 4.95 -29.31
CA GLN A 521 43.14 5.48 -29.05
C GLN A 521 43.51 6.57 -30.05
N LEU A 522 43.67 7.81 -29.55
CA LEU A 522 44.03 8.99 -30.35
C LEU A 522 45.45 8.94 -30.93
N VAL A 523 46.31 8.06 -30.41
CA VAL A 523 47.69 7.85 -30.87
C VAL A 523 47.83 6.40 -31.30
N PRO A 524 48.24 6.11 -32.55
CA PRO A 524 48.57 4.75 -32.99
C PRO A 524 49.67 4.13 -32.12
N ILE A 525 49.52 2.86 -31.76
CA ILE A 525 50.54 2.13 -31.01
C ILE A 525 51.42 1.36 -32.01
N GLU A 526 52.72 1.64 -31.98
CA GLU A 526 53.74 0.97 -32.78
C GLU A 526 54.40 -0.12 -31.92
N ILE A 527 54.29 -1.37 -32.36
CA ILE A 527 54.64 -2.58 -31.61
C ILE A 527 55.71 -3.33 -32.38
N ALA A 528 56.83 -3.65 -31.72
CA ALA A 528 57.89 -4.46 -32.32
C ALA A 528 57.74 -5.93 -31.92
N ALA A 529 57.78 -6.81 -32.91
CA ALA A 529 57.81 -8.26 -32.74
C ALA A 529 59.26 -8.78 -32.62
N PRO A 530 59.48 -9.98 -32.04
CA PRO A 530 60.80 -10.60 -31.99
C PRO A 530 61.27 -11.16 -33.34
N SER A 531 60.36 -11.44 -34.29
CA SER A 531 60.71 -11.89 -35.64
C SER A 531 59.69 -11.40 -36.69
N ARG A 532 60.07 -11.51 -37.97
CA ARG A 532 59.19 -11.16 -39.10
C ARG A 532 58.01 -12.13 -39.25
N GLU A 533 58.20 -13.39 -38.88
CA GLU A 533 57.17 -14.42 -38.90
C GLU A 533 56.14 -14.18 -37.79
N GLU A 534 56.60 -13.89 -36.57
CA GLU A 534 55.73 -13.48 -35.47
C GLU A 534 54.94 -12.22 -35.83
N MET A 535 55.59 -11.19 -36.40
CA MET A 535 54.90 -9.98 -36.86
C MET A 535 53.77 -10.30 -37.85
N GLN A 536 53.98 -11.22 -38.80
CA GLN A 536 52.96 -11.59 -39.77
C GLN A 536 51.80 -12.37 -39.15
N ASP A 537 52.06 -13.29 -38.21
CA ASP A 537 51.02 -14.05 -37.52
C ASP A 537 50.21 -13.16 -36.55
N TRP A 538 50.86 -12.31 -35.75
CA TRP A 538 50.16 -11.31 -34.92
C TRP A 538 49.25 -10.41 -35.76
N VAL A 539 49.75 -9.86 -36.87
CA VAL A 539 48.95 -8.97 -37.74
C VAL A 539 47.78 -9.72 -38.39
N LEU A 540 47.95 -10.99 -38.78
CA LEU A 540 46.86 -11.82 -39.30
C LEU A 540 45.81 -12.09 -38.21
N LYS A 541 46.22 -12.58 -37.04
CA LYS A 541 45.32 -12.93 -35.93
C LYS A 541 44.53 -11.73 -35.43
N ILE A 542 45.15 -10.55 -35.32
CA ILE A 542 44.44 -9.32 -34.94
C ILE A 542 43.40 -8.93 -36.00
N ARG A 543 43.70 -9.06 -37.30
CA ARG A 543 42.76 -8.73 -38.38
C ARG A 543 41.56 -9.68 -38.45
N GLU A 544 41.79 -11.00 -38.32
CA GLU A 544 40.73 -12.01 -38.24
C GLU A 544 39.80 -11.74 -37.04
N THR A 545 40.40 -11.44 -35.88
CA THR A 545 39.68 -11.11 -34.64
C THR A 545 38.87 -9.82 -34.79
N ALA A 546 39.43 -8.76 -35.38
CA ALA A 546 38.75 -7.48 -35.58
C ALA A 546 37.51 -7.59 -36.47
N GLN A 547 37.57 -8.42 -37.52
CA GLN A 547 36.40 -8.70 -38.37
C GLN A 547 35.33 -9.48 -37.60
N SER A 548 35.71 -10.57 -36.94
CA SER A 548 34.79 -11.41 -36.16
C SER A 548 34.10 -10.62 -35.03
N ALA A 549 34.85 -9.80 -34.29
CA ALA A 549 34.33 -8.93 -33.24
C ALA A 549 33.32 -7.91 -33.78
N ASN A 550 33.61 -7.28 -34.93
CA ASN A 550 32.70 -6.33 -35.57
C ASN A 550 31.35 -6.96 -35.95
N ASP A 551 31.37 -8.15 -36.59
CA ASP A 551 30.15 -8.87 -36.96
C ASP A 551 29.32 -9.26 -35.73
N MET A 552 29.97 -9.76 -34.67
CA MET A 552 29.30 -10.07 -33.40
C MET A 552 28.74 -8.82 -32.69
N ILE A 553 29.36 -7.66 -32.86
CA ILE A 553 28.87 -6.38 -32.33
C ILE A 553 27.66 -5.88 -33.14
N GLN A 554 27.68 -6.02 -34.46
CA GLN A 554 26.52 -5.68 -35.29
C GLN A 554 25.32 -6.59 -34.97
N GLN A 555 25.50 -7.92 -34.94
CA GLN A 555 24.42 -8.86 -34.60
C GLN A 555 23.86 -8.60 -33.19
N ARG A 556 24.71 -8.28 -32.20
CA ARG A 556 24.25 -7.88 -30.86
C ARG A 556 23.44 -6.58 -30.89
N ARG A 557 23.89 -5.54 -31.60
CA ARG A 557 23.16 -4.27 -31.76
C ARG A 557 21.81 -4.46 -32.46
N GLU A 558 21.70 -5.38 -33.42
CA GLU A 558 20.43 -5.74 -34.08
C GLU A 558 19.49 -6.51 -33.13
N MET A 559 20.04 -7.39 -32.30
CA MET A 559 19.28 -8.12 -31.28
C MET A 559 18.74 -7.20 -30.17
N GLU A 560 19.54 -6.25 -29.67
CA GLU A 560 19.05 -5.23 -28.71
C GLU A 560 17.91 -4.39 -29.28
N ARG A 561 18.02 -3.99 -30.56
CA ARG A 561 17.00 -3.17 -31.25
C ARG A 561 15.69 -3.93 -31.45
N SER A 562 15.77 -5.20 -31.88
CA SER A 562 14.60 -6.05 -32.15
C SER A 562 13.88 -6.50 -30.88
N LEU A 563 14.61 -6.88 -29.83
CA LEU A 563 14.03 -7.27 -28.53
C LEU A 563 13.74 -6.07 -27.61
N ARG A 564 14.24 -4.87 -27.95
CA ARG A 564 14.14 -3.62 -27.19
C ARG A 564 14.68 -3.73 -25.75
N LEU A 565 15.73 -4.53 -25.59
CA LEU A 565 16.39 -4.84 -24.32
C LEU A 565 17.89 -4.56 -24.44
N ALA A 566 18.44 -3.79 -23.51
CA ALA A 566 19.88 -3.51 -23.44
C ALA A 566 20.65 -4.69 -22.83
N LYS A 567 21.82 -5.02 -23.38
CA LYS A 567 22.67 -6.13 -22.91
C LYS A 567 23.05 -5.98 -21.44
N GLU A 568 23.37 -4.76 -21.02
CA GLU A 568 23.81 -4.41 -19.67
C GLU A 568 22.73 -4.77 -18.63
N LEU A 569 21.45 -4.47 -18.93
CA LEU A 569 20.32 -4.85 -18.07
C LEU A 569 19.98 -6.34 -18.20
N SER A 570 20.20 -6.95 -19.37
CA SER A 570 20.03 -8.39 -19.60
C SER A 570 21.05 -9.25 -18.83
N ASN A 571 22.27 -8.74 -18.63
CA ASN A 571 23.32 -9.44 -17.90
C ASN A 571 22.96 -9.61 -16.41
N LEU A 572 22.19 -8.69 -15.83
CA LEU A 572 21.72 -8.76 -14.44
C LEU A 572 20.62 -9.83 -14.19
N ILE A 573 20.21 -10.56 -15.23
CA ILE A 573 19.13 -11.56 -15.15
C ILE A 573 19.74 -12.95 -15.02
N ILE A 574 19.77 -13.44 -13.78
CA ILE A 574 20.35 -14.73 -13.40
C ILE A 574 19.25 -15.79 -13.23
N TYR A 575 18.57 -15.84 -12.08
CA TYR A 575 17.61 -16.89 -11.71
C TYR A 575 16.13 -16.59 -12.02
N CYS A 576 15.81 -15.43 -12.60
CA CYS A 576 14.43 -15.00 -12.82
C CYS A 576 14.19 -14.52 -14.26
N ARG A 577 14.64 -15.33 -15.24
CA ARG A 577 14.42 -15.13 -16.67
C ARG A 577 12.92 -15.20 -16.97
N SER A 578 12.31 -14.06 -17.29
CA SER A 578 10.88 -13.98 -17.61
C SER A 578 10.61 -14.53 -19.00
N VAL A 579 10.02 -15.72 -19.08
CA VAL A 579 9.64 -16.42 -20.32
C VAL A 579 8.12 -16.42 -20.55
N GLN A 580 7.68 -16.92 -21.71
CA GLN A 580 6.27 -17.27 -21.93
C GLN A 580 6.00 -18.67 -21.39
N PHE A 581 4.82 -18.90 -20.83
CA PHE A 581 4.42 -20.20 -20.32
C PHE A 581 4.14 -21.19 -21.46
N CYS A 582 4.73 -22.38 -21.39
CA CYS A 582 4.61 -23.46 -22.36
C CYS A 582 4.00 -24.68 -21.63
N PRO A 583 2.71 -25.02 -21.82
CA PRO A 583 2.10 -26.13 -21.10
C PRO A 583 2.54 -27.52 -21.57
N GLU A 584 3.29 -27.61 -22.67
CA GLU A 584 3.82 -28.85 -23.23
C GLU A 584 5.14 -29.29 -22.57
N ARG A 585 5.86 -28.39 -21.89
CA ARG A 585 7.15 -28.68 -21.26
C ARG A 585 7.43 -27.79 -20.04
N ILE A 586 8.04 -28.36 -19.02
CA ILE A 586 8.68 -27.58 -17.95
C ILE A 586 10.04 -27.08 -18.51
N GLY A 587 10.35 -25.80 -18.32
CA GLY A 587 11.60 -25.15 -18.76
C GLY A 587 12.72 -25.25 -17.72
N ASN A 588 13.73 -24.39 -17.86
CA ASN A 588 14.87 -24.36 -16.93
C ASN A 588 14.45 -23.75 -15.57
N PHE A 589 15.11 -24.14 -14.47
CA PHE A 589 14.82 -23.61 -13.13
C PHE A 589 15.13 -22.10 -13.02
N THR A 590 16.02 -21.55 -13.85
CA THR A 590 16.29 -20.11 -13.99
C THR A 590 15.17 -19.33 -14.68
N GLU A 591 14.20 -20.03 -15.29
CA GLU A 591 13.09 -19.45 -16.04
C GLU A 591 11.81 -19.42 -15.20
N MET A 592 11.02 -18.35 -15.39
CA MET A 592 9.74 -18.19 -14.71
C MET A 592 8.68 -17.53 -15.59
N SER A 593 7.41 -17.91 -15.35
CA SER A 593 6.26 -17.35 -16.05
C SER A 593 5.54 -16.28 -15.23
N SER A 594 4.73 -15.45 -15.88
CA SER A 594 3.88 -14.45 -15.21
C SER A 594 2.46 -14.45 -15.78
N PHE A 595 1.45 -14.48 -14.90
CA PHE A 595 0.04 -14.66 -15.26
C PHE A 595 -0.84 -13.57 -14.60
N PRO A 596 -1.75 -12.90 -15.33
CA PRO A 596 -2.86 -12.20 -14.68
C PRO A 596 -3.83 -13.21 -14.06
N GLU A 597 -4.55 -12.84 -13.00
CA GLU A 597 -5.50 -13.71 -12.27
C GLU A 597 -6.39 -14.55 -13.20
N THR A 598 -6.99 -13.93 -14.23
CA THR A 598 -7.93 -14.55 -15.17
C THR A 598 -7.32 -15.57 -16.13
N LYS A 599 -5.98 -15.66 -16.22
CA LYS A 599 -5.30 -16.68 -17.05
C LYS A 599 -4.79 -17.87 -16.24
N VAL A 600 -4.59 -17.71 -14.93
CA VAL A 600 -4.13 -18.81 -14.07
C VAL A 600 -5.28 -19.67 -13.56
N GLU A 601 -6.51 -19.14 -13.49
CA GLU A 601 -7.74 -19.90 -13.22
C GLU A 601 -7.86 -21.20 -14.05
N LYS A 602 -7.49 -21.18 -15.33
CA LYS A 602 -7.43 -22.39 -16.17
C LYS A 602 -6.46 -23.45 -15.60
N TRP A 603 -5.27 -23.05 -15.20
CA TRP A 603 -4.20 -23.96 -14.77
C TRP A 603 -4.38 -24.47 -13.34
N MET A 604 -5.16 -23.76 -12.52
CA MET A 604 -5.62 -24.24 -11.22
C MET A 604 -6.72 -25.31 -11.33
N SER A 605 -7.46 -25.38 -12.44
CA SER A 605 -8.56 -26.36 -12.57
C SER A 605 -8.08 -27.82 -12.38
N PRO A 606 -8.91 -28.75 -11.85
CA PRO A 606 -8.50 -30.14 -11.59
C PRO A 606 -7.90 -30.86 -12.80
N GLN A 607 -8.31 -30.49 -14.01
CA GLN A 607 -7.82 -31.04 -15.28
C GLN A 607 -6.37 -30.68 -15.61
N HIS A 608 -5.80 -29.68 -14.92
CA HIS A 608 -4.49 -29.09 -15.22
C HIS A 608 -3.60 -28.87 -13.98
N CYS A 609 -4.17 -28.88 -12.77
CA CYS A 609 -3.46 -28.59 -11.53
C CYS A 609 -2.27 -29.54 -11.27
N SER A 610 -2.37 -30.82 -11.63
CA SER A 610 -1.28 -31.80 -11.46
C SER A 610 -0.02 -31.45 -12.28
N PHE A 611 -0.17 -30.91 -13.50
CA PHE A 611 0.95 -30.36 -14.26
C PHE A 611 1.47 -29.06 -13.61
N PHE A 612 0.57 -28.20 -13.15
CA PHE A 612 0.93 -26.90 -12.58
C PHE A 612 1.71 -27.04 -11.25
N LEU A 613 1.35 -28.03 -10.42
CA LEU A 613 2.13 -28.42 -9.24
C LEU A 613 3.52 -28.94 -9.60
N LYS A 614 3.64 -29.81 -10.61
CA LYS A 614 4.94 -30.31 -11.09
C LYS A 614 5.82 -29.18 -11.64
N TYR A 615 5.25 -28.27 -12.43
CA TYR A 615 5.89 -27.02 -12.87
C TYR A 615 6.45 -26.23 -11.67
N HIS A 616 5.66 -26.03 -10.62
CA HIS A 616 6.06 -25.32 -9.41
C HIS A 616 7.09 -26.04 -8.51
N ARG A 617 7.52 -27.27 -8.83
CA ARG A 617 8.65 -27.93 -8.16
C ARG A 617 10.01 -27.47 -8.71
N LEU A 618 10.05 -27.02 -9.96
CA LEU A 618 11.28 -26.57 -10.62
C LEU A 618 11.30 -25.05 -10.90
N GLN A 619 10.16 -24.46 -11.24
CA GLN A 619 10.05 -23.08 -11.71
C GLN A 619 9.13 -22.22 -10.84
N PHE A 620 9.32 -20.90 -10.90
CA PHE A 620 8.44 -19.93 -10.27
C PHE A 620 7.31 -19.47 -11.20
N SER A 621 6.14 -19.20 -10.62
CA SER A 621 5.13 -18.31 -11.24
C SER A 621 5.00 -17.01 -10.46
N ARG A 622 4.78 -15.91 -11.19
CA ARG A 622 4.22 -14.68 -10.63
C ARG A 622 2.78 -14.49 -11.09
N VAL A 623 1.85 -14.47 -10.14
CA VAL A 623 0.46 -14.06 -10.40
C VAL A 623 0.26 -12.62 -9.98
N TYR A 624 -0.59 -11.87 -10.69
CA TYR A 624 -0.85 -10.46 -10.41
C TYR A 624 -2.29 -10.06 -10.76
N PRO A 625 -2.82 -8.95 -10.20
CA PRO A 625 -4.21 -8.56 -10.37
C PRO A 625 -4.51 -8.14 -11.81
N LYS A 626 -5.73 -8.37 -12.29
CA LYS A 626 -6.17 -7.90 -13.62
C LYS A 626 -6.23 -6.38 -13.69
N GLY A 627 -5.82 -5.80 -14.82
CA GLY A 627 -5.76 -4.35 -15.02
C GLY A 627 -7.09 -3.59 -14.97
N SER A 628 -8.24 -4.28 -14.89
CA SER A 628 -9.54 -3.64 -14.61
C SER A 628 -9.79 -3.35 -13.12
N ARG A 629 -8.93 -3.82 -12.21
CA ARG A 629 -8.94 -3.48 -10.77
C ARG A 629 -8.26 -2.12 -10.53
N ILE A 630 -8.82 -1.09 -11.14
CA ILE A 630 -8.36 0.31 -11.03
C ILE A 630 -8.52 0.81 -9.58
N ASP A 631 -9.42 0.19 -8.82
CA ASP A 631 -9.62 0.36 -7.38
C ASP A 631 -8.52 -0.25 -6.49
N SER A 632 -7.52 -0.93 -7.07
CA SER A 632 -6.49 -1.72 -6.36
C SER A 632 -7.04 -2.87 -5.51
N SER A 633 -8.27 -3.34 -5.75
CA SER A 633 -8.78 -4.55 -5.09
C SER A 633 -7.91 -5.79 -5.37
N ASN A 634 -7.93 -6.79 -4.49
CA ASN A 634 -7.21 -8.04 -4.67
C ASN A 634 -8.10 -9.23 -5.07
N TYR A 635 -7.46 -10.31 -5.50
CA TYR A 635 -8.04 -11.65 -5.70
C TYR A 635 -7.68 -12.54 -4.50
N ASP A 636 -8.36 -13.68 -4.30
CA ASP A 636 -8.03 -14.59 -3.19
C ASP A 636 -6.71 -15.35 -3.49
N PRO A 637 -5.67 -15.24 -2.62
CA PRO A 637 -4.38 -15.85 -2.87
C PRO A 637 -4.33 -17.34 -2.49
N VAL A 638 -5.30 -17.87 -1.76
CA VAL A 638 -5.19 -19.18 -1.09
C VAL A 638 -5.23 -20.33 -2.10
N HIS A 639 -6.14 -20.31 -3.07
CA HIS A 639 -6.17 -21.32 -4.14
C HIS A 639 -4.84 -21.38 -4.91
N LEU A 640 -4.18 -20.23 -5.11
CA LEU A 640 -2.89 -20.14 -5.80
C LEU A 640 -1.75 -20.76 -4.98
N TRP A 641 -1.70 -20.50 -3.67
CA TRP A 641 -0.77 -21.19 -2.77
C TRP A 641 -1.03 -22.71 -2.74
N ASN A 642 -2.29 -23.15 -2.74
CA ASN A 642 -2.67 -24.58 -2.79
C ASN A 642 -2.23 -25.25 -4.10
N CYS A 643 -2.21 -24.52 -5.23
CA CYS A 643 -1.62 -24.97 -6.50
C CYS A 643 -0.10 -24.78 -6.59
N GLY A 644 0.57 -24.40 -5.49
CA GLY A 644 2.02 -24.28 -5.37
C GLY A 644 2.63 -22.96 -5.87
N CYS A 645 1.82 -21.99 -6.30
CA CYS A 645 2.30 -20.70 -6.83
C CYS A 645 3.05 -19.91 -5.76
N GLN A 646 4.23 -19.37 -6.10
CA GLN A 646 5.12 -18.74 -5.14
C GLN A 646 4.93 -17.21 -5.09
N MET A 647 5.08 -16.51 -6.21
CA MET A 647 5.02 -15.04 -6.25
C MET A 647 3.58 -14.54 -6.51
N VAL A 648 2.69 -14.77 -5.54
CA VAL A 648 1.30 -14.32 -5.59
C VAL A 648 1.24 -12.83 -5.22
N ALA A 649 1.36 -11.94 -6.20
CA ALA A 649 1.52 -10.51 -5.97
C ALA A 649 0.15 -9.81 -5.76
N LEU A 650 0.02 -9.15 -4.60
CA LEU A 650 -1.15 -8.39 -4.19
C LEU A 650 -0.85 -6.88 -4.14
N ASN A 651 -1.90 -6.07 -4.12
CA ASN A 651 -1.87 -4.63 -3.84
C ASN A 651 -1.75 -4.41 -2.33
N TYR A 652 -0.51 -4.23 -1.84
CA TYR A 652 -0.21 -4.09 -0.40
C TYR A 652 -0.83 -2.83 0.25
N GLN A 653 -1.17 -1.82 -0.55
CA GLN A 653 -1.87 -0.61 -0.11
C GLN A 653 -3.36 -0.81 0.21
N THR A 654 -3.93 -1.97 -0.10
CA THR A 654 -5.36 -2.23 -0.02
C THR A 654 -5.68 -3.08 1.23
N PRO A 655 -6.49 -2.57 2.19
CA PRO A 655 -6.76 -3.24 3.46
C PRO A 655 -7.84 -4.35 3.35
N ASP A 656 -7.77 -5.19 2.31
CA ASP A 656 -8.79 -6.21 2.04
C ASP A 656 -8.44 -7.60 2.59
N ARG A 657 -9.43 -8.51 2.60
CA ARG A 657 -9.27 -9.90 3.12
C ARG A 657 -8.05 -10.61 2.51
N PRO A 658 -7.78 -10.57 1.19
CA PRO A 658 -6.54 -11.08 0.61
C PRO A 658 -5.25 -10.58 1.28
N MET A 659 -5.11 -9.28 1.53
CA MET A 659 -3.93 -8.75 2.21
C MET A 659 -3.84 -9.19 3.68
N GLN A 660 -4.97 -9.29 4.36
CA GLN A 660 -5.04 -9.80 5.73
C GLN A 660 -4.68 -11.30 5.81
N LEU A 661 -5.11 -12.11 4.83
CA LEU A 661 -4.71 -13.51 4.68
C LEU A 661 -3.22 -13.64 4.33
N ASN A 662 -2.67 -12.76 3.49
CA ASN A 662 -1.23 -12.71 3.19
C ASN A 662 -0.41 -12.41 4.45
N GLN A 663 -0.75 -11.35 5.20
CA GLN A 663 -0.11 -11.04 6.48
C GLN A 663 -0.20 -12.20 7.47
N GLY A 664 -1.36 -12.88 7.54
CA GLY A 664 -1.55 -14.09 8.35
C GLY A 664 -0.68 -15.28 7.90
N ARG A 665 -0.63 -15.59 6.61
CA ARG A 665 0.17 -16.68 6.02
C ARG A 665 1.65 -16.53 6.34
N PHE A 666 2.17 -15.32 6.21
CA PHE A 666 3.57 -14.98 6.47
C PHE A 666 3.89 -14.71 7.96
N LEU A 667 2.96 -14.88 8.90
CA LEU A 667 3.32 -15.00 10.32
C LEU A 667 4.18 -16.25 10.58
N GLN A 668 3.99 -17.31 9.78
CA GLN A 668 4.88 -18.48 9.79
C GLN A 668 6.30 -18.05 9.38
N ASN A 669 7.32 -18.69 9.98
CA ASN A 669 8.73 -18.37 9.75
C ASN A 669 9.10 -16.90 10.10
N GLY A 670 8.43 -16.31 11.10
CA GLY A 670 8.87 -15.07 11.73
C GLY A 670 8.69 -13.79 10.90
N ARG A 671 7.72 -13.74 9.97
CA ARG A 671 7.48 -12.59 9.06
C ARG A 671 8.60 -12.33 8.04
N CYS A 672 9.52 -13.28 7.83
CA CYS A 672 10.68 -13.13 6.95
C CYS A 672 10.37 -13.11 5.43
N GLY A 673 9.09 -13.16 5.03
CA GLY A 673 8.66 -13.18 3.62
C GLY A 673 8.77 -14.53 2.91
N TYR A 674 9.37 -15.56 3.52
CA TYR A 674 9.55 -16.89 2.94
C TYR A 674 8.98 -17.99 3.83
N VAL A 675 8.06 -18.79 3.29
CA VAL A 675 7.48 -19.96 3.97
C VAL A 675 7.63 -21.19 3.08
N LEU A 676 8.22 -22.26 3.62
CA LEU A 676 8.36 -23.54 2.94
C LEU A 676 6.99 -24.18 2.69
N ARG A 677 6.79 -24.76 1.50
CA ARG A 677 5.59 -25.54 1.19
C ARG A 677 5.65 -26.90 1.88
N PRO A 678 4.53 -27.45 2.39
CA PRO A 678 4.50 -28.80 2.96
C PRO A 678 4.96 -29.89 1.98
N ASP A 679 5.62 -30.93 2.50
CA ASP A 679 6.26 -31.98 1.69
C ASP A 679 5.29 -32.74 0.78
N PHE A 680 4.03 -32.93 1.20
CA PHE A 680 3.02 -33.61 0.37
C PHE A 680 2.77 -32.90 -0.97
N MET A 681 2.99 -31.59 -1.08
CA MET A 681 2.86 -30.86 -2.36
C MET A 681 3.92 -31.28 -3.39
N HIS A 682 4.99 -31.92 -2.92
CA HIS A 682 6.07 -32.45 -3.73
C HIS A 682 5.82 -33.91 -4.17
N ASP A 683 4.77 -34.58 -3.67
CA ASP A 683 4.36 -35.93 -4.09
C ASP A 683 3.58 -35.91 -5.42
N ASP A 684 3.88 -36.85 -6.31
CA ASP A 684 3.33 -36.91 -7.66
C ASP A 684 1.84 -37.25 -7.77
N GLY A 685 1.23 -37.76 -6.69
CA GLY A 685 -0.19 -38.08 -6.58
C GLY A 685 -1.03 -37.06 -5.79
N PHE A 686 -0.46 -35.94 -5.34
CA PHE A 686 -1.21 -34.91 -4.61
C PHE A 686 -2.13 -34.09 -5.53
N ASP A 687 -3.39 -33.94 -5.11
CA ASP A 687 -4.39 -33.05 -5.72
C ASP A 687 -5.02 -32.15 -4.63
N PRO A 688 -4.95 -30.81 -4.73
CA PRO A 688 -5.51 -29.90 -3.74
C PRO A 688 -7.04 -29.91 -3.67
N TYR A 689 -7.72 -30.55 -4.62
CA TYR A 689 -9.17 -30.73 -4.64
C TYR A 689 -9.63 -32.05 -4.00
N ASP A 690 -8.73 -33.03 -3.81
CA ASP A 690 -9.03 -34.33 -3.22
C ASP A 690 -8.22 -34.57 -1.93
N ARG A 691 -8.92 -34.50 -0.80
CA ARG A 691 -8.38 -34.75 0.55
C ARG A 691 -7.85 -36.17 0.78
N THR A 692 -8.21 -37.15 -0.06
CA THR A 692 -7.68 -38.51 0.04
C THR A 692 -6.25 -38.65 -0.49
N THR A 693 -5.76 -37.65 -1.25
CA THR A 693 -4.37 -37.61 -1.75
C THR A 693 -3.36 -37.13 -0.70
N LEU A 694 -3.82 -36.70 0.47
CA LEU A 694 -2.99 -36.19 1.57
C LEU A 694 -2.19 -37.32 2.25
N LYS A 695 -0.94 -37.50 1.85
CA LYS A 695 0.01 -38.41 2.50
C LYS A 695 0.71 -37.74 3.68
N SER A 696 0.83 -38.45 4.80
CA SER A 696 1.54 -38.01 6.01
C SER A 696 1.04 -36.70 6.62
N VAL A 697 -0.23 -36.34 6.39
CA VAL A 697 -0.92 -35.21 7.03
C VAL A 697 -1.98 -35.78 7.96
N HIS A 698 -1.92 -35.44 9.25
CA HIS A 698 -2.91 -35.90 10.22
C HIS A 698 -4.04 -34.86 10.37
N PRO A 699 -5.31 -35.27 10.18
CA PRO A 699 -6.46 -34.39 10.39
C PRO A 699 -6.61 -34.02 11.88
N ILE A 700 -7.14 -32.82 12.13
CA ILE A 700 -7.42 -32.33 13.49
C ILE A 700 -8.87 -31.85 13.64
N THR A 701 -9.40 -31.97 14.85
CA THR A 701 -10.59 -31.25 15.30
C THR A 701 -10.13 -30.14 16.25
N LEU A 702 -10.34 -28.89 15.83
CA LEU A 702 -10.03 -27.68 16.58
C LEU A 702 -11.32 -27.15 17.23
N SER A 703 -11.36 -27.13 18.55
CA SER A 703 -12.40 -26.51 19.36
C SER A 703 -11.99 -25.09 19.75
N ILE A 704 -12.91 -24.14 19.58
CA ILE A 704 -12.71 -22.72 19.87
C ILE A 704 -13.90 -22.21 20.69
N LYS A 705 -13.67 -21.82 21.93
CA LYS A 705 -14.66 -21.08 22.73
C LYS A 705 -14.31 -19.60 22.74
N VAL A 706 -15.20 -18.76 22.21
CA VAL A 706 -15.12 -17.30 22.30
C VAL A 706 -15.76 -16.88 23.62
N ILE A 707 -14.91 -16.48 24.57
CA ILE A 707 -15.35 -16.18 25.94
C ILE A 707 -15.79 -14.73 26.02
N ALA A 708 -14.90 -13.80 25.67
CA ALA A 708 -15.11 -12.36 25.83
C ALA A 708 -14.25 -11.55 24.86
N ALA A 709 -14.44 -10.23 24.85
CA ALA A 709 -13.47 -9.28 24.30
C ALA A 709 -13.23 -8.12 25.28
N ARG A 710 -12.29 -7.25 24.94
CA ARG A 710 -12.11 -5.95 25.60
C ARG A 710 -11.77 -4.87 24.57
N HIS A 711 -12.08 -3.62 24.90
CA HIS A 711 -11.66 -2.41 24.16
C HIS A 711 -12.00 -2.43 22.65
N LEU A 712 -13.17 -2.95 22.29
CA LEU A 712 -13.70 -2.82 20.93
C LEU A 712 -14.26 -1.40 20.75
N MET A 713 -13.62 -0.62 19.88
CA MET A 713 -13.96 0.79 19.63
C MET A 713 -14.35 0.99 18.16
N LYS A 714 -15.22 1.97 17.88
CA LYS A 714 -15.53 2.43 16.52
C LYS A 714 -15.24 3.91 16.35
N SER A 715 -14.98 4.31 15.10
CA SER A 715 -14.76 5.70 14.72
C SER A 715 -16.09 6.48 14.69
N GLY A 716 -16.27 7.42 15.61
CA GLY A 716 -17.44 8.31 15.68
C GLY A 716 -18.26 8.14 16.97
N ARG A 717 -19.50 8.66 17.00
CA ARG A 717 -20.39 8.52 18.16
C ARG A 717 -21.09 7.16 18.20
N GLY A 718 -21.31 6.68 19.42
CA GLY A 718 -22.13 5.51 19.76
C GLY A 718 -21.31 4.30 20.22
N ILE A 719 -21.93 3.48 21.06
CA ILE A 719 -21.37 2.18 21.51
C ILE A 719 -21.55 1.15 20.38
N VAL A 720 -20.65 0.16 20.31
CA VAL A 720 -20.76 -0.98 19.38
C VAL A 720 -21.62 -2.10 19.96
N SER A 721 -22.28 -2.84 19.08
CA SER A 721 -23.00 -4.09 19.35
C SER A 721 -22.24 -5.24 18.69
N PRO A 722 -21.21 -5.82 19.34
CA PRO A 722 -20.27 -6.68 18.64
C PRO A 722 -20.74 -8.13 18.49
N PHE A 723 -20.33 -8.74 17.38
CA PHE A 723 -20.23 -10.19 17.22
C PHE A 723 -18.86 -10.57 16.63
N VAL A 724 -18.51 -11.86 16.68
CA VAL A 724 -17.27 -12.42 16.13
C VAL A 724 -17.61 -13.45 15.05
N GLU A 725 -17.18 -13.23 13.81
CA GLU A 725 -17.08 -14.28 12.78
C GLU A 725 -15.73 -15.00 12.92
N ILE A 726 -15.74 -16.32 12.76
CA ILE A 726 -14.56 -17.19 12.83
C ILE A 726 -14.56 -18.05 11.56
N GLU A 727 -13.53 -17.92 10.72
CA GLU A 727 -13.39 -18.72 9.49
C GLU A 727 -12.07 -19.52 9.46
N ILE A 728 -12.15 -20.75 8.95
CA ILE A 728 -11.00 -21.52 8.48
C ILE A 728 -10.89 -21.30 6.97
N VAL A 729 -9.69 -20.95 6.52
CA VAL A 729 -9.36 -20.65 5.12
C VAL A 729 -8.13 -21.45 4.70
N GLY A 730 -8.26 -22.31 3.71
CA GLY A 730 -7.20 -23.23 3.27
C GLY A 730 -7.60 -23.96 1.99
N ALA A 731 -7.58 -25.29 2.03
CA ALA A 731 -8.15 -26.10 0.95
C ALA A 731 -9.69 -26.02 0.94
N ASP A 732 -10.30 -26.14 -0.25
CA ASP A 732 -11.75 -26.06 -0.45
C ASP A 732 -12.54 -27.04 0.44
N TYR A 733 -11.94 -28.20 0.77
CA TYR A 733 -12.55 -29.21 1.64
C TYR A 733 -12.53 -28.86 3.14
N ASP A 734 -11.71 -27.90 3.58
CA ASP A 734 -11.61 -27.43 4.97
C ASP A 734 -12.31 -26.08 5.21
N ASN A 735 -12.51 -25.29 4.16
CA ASN A 735 -13.13 -23.96 4.24
C ASN A 735 -14.51 -24.02 4.93
N CYS A 736 -14.63 -23.35 6.08
CA CYS A 736 -15.87 -23.24 6.85
C CYS A 736 -15.84 -22.04 7.81
N ARG A 737 -17.01 -21.53 8.19
CA ARG A 737 -17.17 -20.36 9.06
C ARG A 737 -18.34 -20.51 10.02
N TYR A 738 -18.24 -19.85 11.17
CA TYR A 738 -19.32 -19.64 12.14
C TYR A 738 -19.30 -18.20 12.63
N LYS A 739 -20.37 -17.75 13.30
CA LYS A 739 -20.39 -16.50 14.04
C LYS A 739 -21.03 -16.68 15.40
N THR A 740 -20.66 -15.82 16.35
CA THR A 740 -21.36 -15.68 17.64
C THR A 740 -22.72 -14.99 17.47
N GLY A 741 -23.52 -14.96 18.54
CA GLY A 741 -24.55 -13.96 18.71
C GLY A 741 -23.99 -12.53 18.80
N THR A 742 -24.86 -11.54 18.60
CA THR A 742 -24.56 -10.12 18.83
C THR A 742 -24.78 -9.78 20.31
N ILE A 743 -23.78 -9.18 20.96
CA ILE A 743 -23.98 -8.53 22.27
C ILE A 743 -24.41 -7.08 22.01
N PRO A 744 -25.58 -6.62 22.50
CA PRO A 744 -25.98 -5.24 22.31
C PRO A 744 -25.15 -4.27 23.17
N ASP A 745 -24.80 -3.13 22.60
CA ASP A 745 -24.35 -1.91 23.27
C ASP A 745 -23.18 -2.09 24.27
N ASN A 746 -22.25 -3.02 23.99
CA ASN A 746 -21.04 -3.21 24.79
C ASN A 746 -19.79 -3.54 23.93
N GLY A 747 -18.93 -2.54 23.70
CA GLY A 747 -17.58 -2.76 23.16
C GLY A 747 -16.48 -2.92 24.21
N LEU A 748 -16.70 -2.44 25.43
CA LEU A 748 -15.63 -2.35 26.44
C LEU A 748 -15.24 -3.71 27.01
N ASN A 749 -16.23 -4.58 27.26
CA ASN A 749 -16.05 -5.91 27.87
C ASN A 749 -17.17 -6.93 27.55
N PRO A 750 -17.58 -7.12 26.27
CA PRO A 750 -18.62 -8.10 25.91
C PRO A 750 -18.20 -9.53 26.22
N VAL A 751 -19.19 -10.39 26.50
CA VAL A 751 -19.02 -11.80 26.88
C VAL A 751 -20.02 -12.66 26.12
N TRP A 752 -19.53 -13.68 25.40
CA TRP A 752 -20.36 -14.61 24.61
C TRP A 752 -20.42 -16.01 25.24
N ASN A 753 -19.26 -16.57 25.62
CA ASN A 753 -19.09 -17.97 26.05
C ASN A 753 -19.52 -19.05 25.03
N GLU A 754 -19.65 -18.71 23.75
CA GLU A 754 -20.05 -19.64 22.68
C GLU A 754 -18.87 -20.50 22.20
N ALA A 755 -19.13 -21.75 21.83
CA ALA A 755 -18.12 -22.73 21.43
C ALA A 755 -18.41 -23.32 20.04
N PHE A 756 -17.34 -23.47 19.24
CA PHE A 756 -17.38 -23.86 17.84
C PHE A 756 -16.35 -24.97 17.56
N MET A 757 -16.68 -25.92 16.70
CA MET A 757 -15.76 -26.98 16.27
C MET A 757 -15.47 -26.92 14.77
N PHE A 758 -14.18 -27.07 14.44
CA PHE A 758 -13.63 -27.06 13.10
C PHE A 758 -12.88 -28.36 12.84
N ASP A 759 -13.38 -29.16 11.91
CA ASP A 759 -12.63 -30.30 11.36
C ASP A 759 -11.79 -29.84 10.18
N ILE A 760 -10.48 -30.08 10.26
CA ILE A 760 -9.46 -29.59 9.32
C ILE A 760 -8.63 -30.79 8.87
N CYS A 761 -8.74 -31.15 7.59
CA CYS A 761 -8.01 -32.25 6.97
C CYS A 761 -6.56 -31.89 6.67
N ASN A 762 -6.30 -30.63 6.31
CA ASN A 762 -4.98 -30.11 5.92
C ASN A 762 -4.54 -28.91 6.77
N PRO A 763 -4.22 -29.12 8.07
CA PRO A 763 -3.79 -28.05 8.97
C PRO A 763 -2.46 -27.38 8.56
N SER A 764 -1.72 -27.96 7.61
CA SER A 764 -0.45 -27.44 7.10
C SER A 764 -0.60 -26.26 6.13
N VAL A 765 -1.77 -26.08 5.51
CA VAL A 765 -2.07 -24.91 4.65
C VAL A 765 -3.24 -24.06 5.18
N ALA A 766 -3.97 -24.54 6.18
CA ALA A 766 -5.09 -23.83 6.77
C ALA A 766 -4.67 -22.61 7.61
N LEU A 767 -5.47 -21.55 7.50
CA LEU A 767 -5.43 -20.33 8.31
C LEU A 767 -6.69 -20.27 9.17
N LEU A 768 -6.54 -19.95 10.45
CA LEU A 768 -7.63 -19.57 11.34
C LEU A 768 -7.73 -18.04 11.37
N ARG A 769 -8.92 -17.52 11.14
CA ARG A 769 -9.18 -16.08 11.08
C ARG A 769 -10.38 -15.70 11.94
N PHE A 770 -10.21 -14.61 12.68
CA PHE A 770 -11.26 -13.96 13.46
C PHE A 770 -11.56 -12.60 12.84
N VAL A 771 -12.84 -12.24 12.73
CA VAL A 771 -13.29 -10.90 12.36
C VAL A 771 -14.33 -10.44 13.38
N VAL A 772 -14.11 -9.29 13.99
CA VAL A 772 -15.01 -8.68 14.97
C VAL A 772 -15.75 -7.53 14.28
N GLN A 773 -17.07 -7.51 14.42
CA GLN A 773 -17.94 -6.60 13.69
C GLN A 773 -19.01 -5.98 14.60
N ASP A 774 -19.37 -4.73 14.33
CA ASP A 774 -20.47 -3.97 14.92
C ASP A 774 -21.74 -4.18 14.08
N GLU A 775 -22.79 -4.76 14.66
CA GLU A 775 -24.11 -4.84 14.03
C GLU A 775 -24.81 -3.49 14.21
N ASP A 776 -24.94 -2.72 13.12
CA ASP A 776 -25.49 -1.37 13.21
C ASP A 776 -27.02 -1.33 13.36
N MET A 777 -27.57 -0.12 13.51
CA MET A 777 -29.02 0.11 13.67
C MET A 777 -29.90 -0.35 12.49
N PHE A 778 -29.30 -0.81 11.38
CA PHE A 778 -29.97 -1.39 10.22
C PHE A 778 -29.77 -2.91 10.10
N GLY A 779 -28.95 -3.51 10.97
CA GLY A 779 -28.50 -4.90 10.85
C GLY A 779 -27.37 -5.11 9.82
N ASP A 780 -26.72 -4.04 9.37
CA ASP A 780 -25.54 -4.15 8.50
C ASP A 780 -24.27 -4.33 9.37
N PRO A 781 -23.40 -5.31 9.07
CA PRO A 781 -22.20 -5.57 9.87
C PRO A 781 -21.03 -4.68 9.44
N ASN A 782 -20.53 -3.87 10.36
CA ASN A 782 -19.42 -2.94 10.16
C ASN A 782 -18.13 -3.47 10.80
N PHE A 783 -16.99 -3.31 10.15
CA PHE A 783 -15.71 -3.86 10.64
C PHE A 783 -15.20 -3.13 11.89
N LEU A 784 -14.77 -3.87 12.92
CA LEU A 784 -14.07 -3.34 14.10
C LEU A 784 -12.61 -3.80 14.19
N GLY A 785 -12.34 -5.07 13.85
CA GLY A 785 -10.99 -5.62 13.87
C GLY A 785 -10.94 -7.04 13.33
N GLN A 786 -9.74 -7.54 13.07
CA GLN A 786 -9.50 -8.90 12.58
C GLN A 786 -8.14 -9.42 13.05
N VAL A 787 -7.93 -10.73 12.93
CA VAL A 787 -6.59 -11.31 12.88
C VAL A 787 -6.64 -12.66 12.16
N THR A 788 -5.52 -13.05 11.55
CA THR A 788 -5.37 -14.33 10.84
C THR A 788 -4.07 -15.00 11.28
N TYR A 789 -4.12 -16.30 11.61
CA TYR A 789 -2.99 -17.12 12.04
C TYR A 789 -2.91 -18.43 11.24
N PRO A 790 -1.72 -18.97 10.94
CA PRO A 790 -1.58 -20.33 10.43
C PRO A 790 -2.02 -21.35 11.49
N VAL A 791 -2.83 -22.34 11.12
CA VAL A 791 -3.36 -23.36 12.05
C VAL A 791 -2.24 -24.16 12.71
N CYS A 792 -1.19 -24.48 11.95
CA CYS A 792 0.04 -25.12 12.44
C CYS A 792 0.85 -24.29 13.46
N CYS A 793 0.52 -23.01 13.68
CA CYS A 793 1.20 -22.11 14.62
C CYS A 793 0.35 -21.77 15.87
N LEU A 794 -0.84 -22.38 16.03
CA LEU A 794 -1.74 -22.10 17.15
C LEU A 794 -1.23 -22.69 18.47
N ARG A 795 -1.62 -22.06 19.59
CA ARG A 795 -1.30 -22.52 20.96
C ARG A 795 -2.58 -22.76 21.75
N THR A 796 -2.74 -23.95 22.30
CA THR A 796 -3.93 -24.39 23.06
C THR A 796 -4.07 -23.72 24.44
N GLY A 797 -5.20 -23.97 25.11
CA GLY A 797 -5.58 -23.39 26.40
C GLY A 797 -6.21 -22.01 26.26
N TYR A 798 -6.34 -21.29 27.40
CA TYR A 798 -6.81 -19.91 27.40
C TYR A 798 -5.79 -18.97 26.74
N ARG A 799 -6.24 -18.16 25.78
CA ARG A 799 -5.41 -17.22 25.01
C ARG A 799 -6.11 -15.87 24.87
N SER A 800 -5.33 -14.82 25.08
CA SER A 800 -5.67 -13.50 24.55
C SER A 800 -5.25 -13.43 23.09
N ILE A 801 -6.14 -12.93 22.24
CA ILE A 801 -5.92 -12.72 20.81
C ILE A 801 -5.97 -11.20 20.56
N PRO A 802 -4.82 -10.52 20.41
CA PRO A 802 -4.76 -9.12 20.00
C PRO A 802 -5.42 -8.93 18.63
N LEU A 803 -6.28 -7.92 18.53
CA LEU A 803 -6.96 -7.58 17.29
C LEU A 803 -6.13 -6.58 16.48
N LYS A 804 -6.35 -6.59 15.17
CA LYS A 804 -5.70 -5.70 14.22
C LYS A 804 -6.74 -4.93 13.40
N ASN A 805 -6.35 -3.77 12.89
CA ASN A 805 -7.17 -2.96 12.00
C ASN A 805 -7.26 -3.60 10.59
N GLU A 806 -7.91 -2.88 9.67
CA GLU A 806 -8.09 -3.32 8.28
C GLU A 806 -6.75 -3.49 7.52
N TYR A 807 -5.73 -2.69 7.86
CA TYR A 807 -4.35 -2.78 7.33
C TYR A 807 -3.48 -3.87 8.00
N SER A 808 -4.02 -4.60 8.99
CA SER A 808 -3.29 -5.57 9.84
C SER A 808 -2.27 -4.96 10.83
N GLU A 809 -2.40 -3.67 11.14
CA GLU A 809 -1.70 -2.99 12.24
C GLU A 809 -2.40 -3.29 13.57
N GLU A 810 -1.69 -3.23 14.70
CA GLU A 810 -2.23 -3.69 15.99
C GLU A 810 -3.13 -2.62 16.65
N LEU A 811 -4.30 -3.05 17.14
CA LEU A 811 -5.25 -2.17 17.83
C LEU A 811 -4.89 -2.08 19.31
N GLU A 812 -4.80 -0.86 19.84
CA GLU A 812 -4.46 -0.63 21.24
C GLU A 812 -5.44 -1.31 22.20
N LEU A 813 -4.92 -2.15 23.10
CA LEU A 813 -5.62 -2.97 24.10
C LEU A 813 -6.67 -3.97 23.56
N ALA A 814 -7.23 -3.76 22.37
CA ALA A 814 -8.31 -4.54 21.79
C ALA A 814 -7.93 -6.02 21.60
N SER A 815 -8.67 -6.92 22.25
CA SER A 815 -8.38 -8.36 22.17
C SER A 815 -9.58 -9.23 22.51
N LEU A 816 -9.69 -10.39 21.86
CA LEU A 816 -10.57 -11.48 22.29
C LEU A 816 -9.90 -12.29 23.41
N LEU A 817 -10.70 -12.85 24.31
CA LEU A 817 -10.33 -13.97 25.18
C LEU A 817 -10.99 -15.23 24.65
N VAL A 818 -10.19 -16.25 24.35
CA VAL A 818 -10.64 -17.55 23.84
C VAL A 818 -10.04 -18.70 24.64
N GLN A 819 -10.66 -19.87 24.52
CA GLN A 819 -10.07 -21.17 24.87
C GLN A 819 -9.93 -21.97 23.57
N LEU A 820 -8.71 -22.44 23.27
CA LEU A 820 -8.36 -23.18 22.05
C LEU A 820 -7.93 -24.60 22.41
N GLU A 821 -8.55 -25.61 21.81
CA GLU A 821 -8.22 -27.02 22.06
C GLU A 821 -8.09 -27.77 20.74
N THR A 822 -6.97 -28.48 20.55
CA THR A 822 -6.67 -29.23 19.33
C THR A 822 -6.60 -30.72 19.64
N HIS A 823 -7.48 -31.49 19.03
CA HIS A 823 -7.50 -32.94 19.14
C HIS A 823 -7.04 -33.54 17.81
N ALA A 824 -6.14 -34.51 17.86
CA ALA A 824 -5.85 -35.35 16.70
C ALA A 824 -7.09 -36.18 16.38
N THR A 825 -7.57 -36.11 15.14
CA THR A 825 -8.75 -36.87 14.75
C THR A 825 -8.38 -38.34 14.56
N LYS A 826 -9.09 -39.24 15.23
CA LYS A 826 -8.94 -40.69 15.02
C LYS A 826 -9.64 -41.07 13.72
N GLU A 827 -8.99 -41.86 12.89
CA GLU A 827 -9.57 -42.33 11.61
C GLU A 827 -10.74 -43.31 11.83
N GLU A 828 -10.79 -43.95 13.01
CA GLU A 828 -11.88 -44.82 13.49
C GLU A 828 -13.12 -44.06 14.02
N ASP A 829 -13.11 -42.72 14.01
CA ASP A 829 -14.24 -41.89 14.44
C ASP A 829 -15.37 -41.94 13.41
N GLU A 830 -16.30 -42.89 13.55
CA GLU A 830 -17.46 -43.06 12.65
C GLU A 830 -18.26 -41.77 12.46
N ALA A 831 -18.38 -40.95 13.52
CA ALA A 831 -19.09 -39.67 13.46
C ALA A 831 -18.33 -38.65 12.61
N TYR A 832 -17.00 -38.57 12.73
CA TYR A 832 -16.14 -37.78 11.83
C TYR A 832 -16.26 -38.24 10.37
N VAL A 833 -16.15 -39.54 10.11
CA VAL A 833 -16.27 -40.10 8.74
C VAL A 833 -17.63 -39.77 8.13
N CYS A 834 -18.71 -39.90 8.92
CA CYS A 834 -20.07 -39.54 8.50
C CYS A 834 -20.22 -38.03 8.23
N ILE A 835 -19.71 -37.17 9.12
CA ILE A 835 -19.67 -35.71 8.94
C ILE A 835 -18.93 -35.34 7.65
N GLN A 836 -17.78 -35.94 7.39
CA GLN A 836 -16.97 -35.64 6.20
C GLN A 836 -17.68 -36.08 4.91
N ARG A 837 -18.31 -37.26 4.89
CA ARG A 837 -19.16 -37.69 3.76
C ARG A 837 -20.29 -36.70 3.49
N LEU A 838 -21.01 -36.26 4.53
CA LEU A 838 -22.10 -35.29 4.42
C LEU A 838 -21.62 -33.88 3.99
N ARG A 839 -20.38 -33.48 4.36
CA ARG A 839 -19.75 -32.24 3.84
C ARG A 839 -19.53 -32.32 2.33
N ASP A 840 -19.00 -33.44 1.85
CA ASP A 840 -18.65 -33.61 0.44
C ASP A 840 -19.91 -33.77 -0.42
N GLU A 841 -20.89 -34.56 0.02
CA GLU A 841 -22.23 -34.65 -0.58
C GLU A 841 -22.91 -33.27 -0.67
N SER A 842 -22.86 -32.47 0.41
CA SER A 842 -23.40 -31.09 0.39
C SER A 842 -22.65 -30.16 -0.58
N ARG A 843 -21.36 -30.40 -0.89
CA ARG A 843 -20.61 -29.62 -1.89
C ARG A 843 -20.97 -30.05 -3.30
N GLU A 844 -21.13 -31.34 -3.56
CA GLU A 844 -21.54 -31.87 -4.86
C GLU A 844 -22.96 -31.41 -5.22
N LEU A 845 -23.91 -31.51 -4.29
CA LEU A 845 -25.26 -30.97 -4.45
C LEU A 845 -25.27 -29.45 -4.70
N GLY A 846 -24.40 -28.69 -4.01
CA GLY A 846 -24.23 -27.25 -4.25
C GLY A 846 -23.70 -26.92 -5.66
N ARG A 847 -22.67 -27.64 -6.13
CA ARG A 847 -22.12 -27.48 -7.49
C ARG A 847 -23.13 -27.87 -8.57
N ALA A 848 -23.84 -28.98 -8.37
CA ALA A 848 -24.90 -29.43 -9.29
C ALA A 848 -26.05 -28.42 -9.36
N LEU A 849 -26.40 -27.80 -8.22
CA LEU A 849 -27.43 -26.76 -8.15
C LEU A 849 -27.03 -25.52 -8.96
N GLU A 850 -25.82 -24.98 -8.77
CA GLU A 850 -25.33 -23.85 -9.55
C GLU A 850 -25.32 -24.13 -11.07
N GLU A 851 -24.97 -25.36 -11.47
CA GLU A 851 -24.98 -25.76 -12.88
C GLU A 851 -26.42 -25.89 -13.42
N SER A 852 -27.34 -26.43 -12.62
CA SER A 852 -28.77 -26.53 -12.94
C SER A 852 -29.41 -25.14 -13.14
N GLU A 853 -29.13 -24.21 -12.23
CA GLU A 853 -29.62 -22.82 -12.31
C GLU A 853 -29.00 -22.06 -13.48
N ARG A 854 -27.71 -22.29 -13.78
CA ARG A 854 -27.04 -21.73 -14.97
C ARG A 854 -27.60 -22.27 -16.29
N ARG A 855 -28.13 -23.50 -16.29
CA ARG A 855 -28.88 -24.09 -17.42
C ARG A 855 -30.35 -23.66 -17.47
N GLY A 856 -30.87 -23.03 -16.42
CA GLY A 856 -32.28 -22.61 -16.32
C GLY A 856 -33.27 -23.74 -16.01
N ASP A 857 -32.80 -24.91 -15.55
CA ASP A 857 -33.71 -26.01 -15.16
C ASP A 857 -34.26 -25.77 -13.75
N ILE A 858 -35.43 -25.14 -13.69
CA ILE A 858 -36.12 -24.79 -12.44
C ILE A 858 -36.53 -26.04 -11.64
N GLN A 859 -36.88 -27.15 -12.31
CA GLN A 859 -37.35 -28.35 -11.61
C GLN A 859 -36.19 -29.12 -10.99
N GLN A 860 -35.09 -29.33 -11.74
CA GLN A 860 -33.88 -29.93 -11.21
C GLN A 860 -33.26 -29.06 -10.11
N ALA A 861 -33.22 -27.74 -10.26
CA ALA A 861 -32.74 -26.83 -9.23
C ALA A 861 -33.58 -26.87 -7.93
N GLN A 862 -34.92 -26.99 -8.04
CA GLN A 862 -35.78 -27.15 -6.86
C GLN A 862 -35.54 -28.48 -6.14
N ALA A 863 -35.37 -29.59 -6.87
CA ALA A 863 -35.06 -30.89 -6.28
C ALA A 863 -33.68 -30.90 -5.59
N LEU A 864 -32.66 -30.35 -6.25
CA LEU A 864 -31.30 -30.23 -5.68
C LEU A 864 -31.27 -29.32 -4.45
N ARG A 865 -32.06 -28.24 -4.41
CA ARG A 865 -32.22 -27.40 -3.20
C ARG A 865 -32.80 -28.19 -2.02
N GLN A 866 -33.82 -29.02 -2.24
CA GLN A 866 -34.41 -29.83 -1.16
C GLN A 866 -33.43 -30.88 -0.63
N GLN A 867 -32.71 -31.57 -1.52
CA GLN A 867 -31.64 -32.50 -1.15
C GLN A 867 -30.53 -31.79 -0.35
N LEU A 868 -30.02 -30.67 -0.87
CA LEU A 868 -28.98 -29.87 -0.22
C LEU A 868 -29.37 -29.43 1.20
N THR A 869 -30.59 -28.92 1.41
CA THR A 869 -31.09 -28.58 2.76
C THR A 869 -31.12 -29.81 3.66
N THR A 870 -31.59 -30.96 3.16
CA THR A 870 -31.70 -32.21 3.93
C THR A 870 -30.32 -32.73 4.36
N THR A 871 -29.35 -32.74 3.45
CA THR A 871 -27.95 -33.13 3.75
C THR A 871 -27.30 -32.14 4.72
N GLN A 872 -27.63 -30.84 4.66
CA GLN A 872 -27.16 -29.84 5.62
C GLN A 872 -27.77 -30.00 7.03
N GLU A 873 -29.05 -30.33 7.16
CA GLU A 873 -29.69 -30.64 8.44
C GLU A 873 -29.10 -31.91 9.09
N GLN A 874 -28.84 -32.96 8.30
CA GLN A 874 -28.15 -34.16 8.78
C GLN A 874 -26.71 -33.85 9.20
N LEU A 875 -25.99 -33.04 8.42
CA LEU A 875 -24.63 -32.60 8.73
C LEU A 875 -24.56 -31.79 10.03
N HIS A 876 -25.50 -30.87 10.27
CA HIS A 876 -25.59 -30.13 11.52
C HIS A 876 -25.88 -31.06 12.70
N THR A 877 -26.87 -31.94 12.57
CA THR A 877 -27.24 -32.94 13.60
C THR A 877 -26.03 -33.80 14.00
N LYS A 878 -25.28 -34.33 13.01
CA LYS A 878 -24.09 -35.15 13.29
C LYS A 878 -22.93 -34.36 13.92
N ARG A 879 -22.74 -33.10 13.57
CA ARG A 879 -21.77 -32.22 14.26
C ARG A 879 -22.14 -32.01 15.73
N GLU A 880 -23.42 -31.80 16.05
CA GLU A 880 -23.87 -31.63 17.43
C GLU A 880 -23.77 -32.92 18.26
N GLU A 881 -24.14 -34.07 17.70
CA GLU A 881 -23.91 -35.38 18.33
C GLU A 881 -22.43 -35.57 18.72
N ARG A 882 -21.52 -35.30 17.77
CA ARG A 882 -20.08 -35.44 17.99
C ARG A 882 -19.52 -34.39 18.96
N ARG A 883 -20.06 -33.16 18.96
CA ARG A 883 -19.71 -32.12 19.95
C ARG A 883 -20.01 -32.61 21.37
N LEU A 884 -21.23 -33.08 21.60
CA LEU A 884 -21.69 -33.60 22.89
C LEU A 884 -20.91 -34.87 23.30
N GLN A 885 -20.46 -35.69 22.36
CA GLN A 885 -19.59 -36.84 22.64
C GLN A 885 -18.19 -36.42 23.07
N LEU A 886 -17.58 -35.43 22.41
CA LEU A 886 -16.26 -34.91 22.75
C LEU A 886 -16.27 -34.16 24.09
N GLU A 887 -17.28 -33.34 24.36
CA GLU A 887 -17.48 -32.66 25.65
C GLU A 887 -17.61 -33.65 26.82
N ARG A 888 -18.32 -34.78 26.62
CA ARG A 888 -18.42 -35.87 27.61
C ARG A 888 -17.14 -36.70 27.76
N SER A 889 -16.18 -36.53 26.86
CA SER A 889 -14.92 -37.29 26.84
C SER A 889 -13.75 -36.53 27.48
N GLN A 890 -13.97 -35.28 27.90
CA GLN A 890 -12.97 -34.51 28.65
C GLN A 890 -12.95 -34.98 30.12
N PRO A 891 -11.77 -35.30 30.71
CA PRO A 891 -11.66 -35.52 32.15
C PRO A 891 -11.89 -34.21 32.92
N ALA A 892 -12.54 -34.32 34.08
CA ALA A 892 -12.89 -33.20 34.96
C ALA A 892 -11.72 -32.70 35.83
#